data_AF-A0A521DPU7-F1
#
_entry.id   AF-A0A521DPU7-F1
#
_cell.length_a   1.000
_cell.length_b   1.000
_cell.length_c   1.000
_cell.angle_alpha   90.00
_cell.angle_beta   90.00
_cell.angle_gamma   90.00
#
_symmetry.space_group_name_H-M   'P 1'
#
loop_
_entity.id
_entity.type
_entity.pdbx_description
1 polymer ?
#
loop_
_entity_poly.entity_id
_entity_poly.type
_entity_poly.pdbx_seq_one_letter_code
_entity_poly.pdbx_strand_id
1 'polypeptide(L)'
;MGTATRSRSAALLGRGSDVETLMASVHAGGVTSVHGLPGIGKSALLDAVRRRADDEGATVLALDCRTVEPTERGFLAAAGGATDLGGFVGALESAAPAVLLLDQYEHFLLLDSWLRRTLVPALPAGTALVMAGRGRPVPGWLAVPGFSSVLLGPLADVDARALLAGRGVPADEAARLNRIARGHPLALVLASAGVAENPQLGLEDAAMSRVVEELARLYREDVDDPLTRRALDAASVVRRTTESLMDAMLGGDGAAALDRLLALPFVVAGRDGTLVHEAVRDAVAGHLRSTHPVRYRDLRRAAWRQLRDETRAAAPAELWTYTADTLYLLDNPVVRDAFFPSDVQQLAVEPATSGDGPAIGAMARRHEGPAAARLLARWWTAAPSSFSVSRDRDGTPAGAFLLLGDAQIRHAPVDDPVVAAWSRQLQCHPLARGEVALGLRRWLDRDRGEAPGPPQAACWLDTKRTYMALRPALRRMFVVVRDVPSYWPVVRELGFRPVPSATVVLDGEEWSTVLLDFGPGSVDGWLADLLAAELGVADEPALDDGTHELVVGGAPVALTPLEYGLFRQLREHEGHAVTRPELLDRVWGTADAARGSNVVDAVVRTLRAKLGPGASAIEAIRGSGYRLRGDWRTRLR
;
A
#
# COMPACT_ATOMS: atom_id res chain seq x y z
N MET A 1 18.84 23.41 -21.70
CA MET A 1 17.53 23.48 -22.37
C MET A 1 16.48 23.14 -21.33
N GLY A 2 15.85 24.06 -20.61
CA GLY A 2 15.35 25.38 -21.01
C GLY A 2 13.84 25.27 -21.20
N THR A 3 13.07 25.76 -20.22
CA THR A 3 11.61 25.99 -20.18
C THR A 3 10.65 24.78 -20.03
N ALA A 4 10.40 24.36 -18.78
CA ALA A 4 9.10 23.80 -18.33
C ALA A 4 8.87 23.84 -16.80
N THR A 5 9.56 24.72 -16.05
CA THR A 5 9.43 24.84 -14.58
C THR A 5 8.71 26.14 -14.20
N ARG A 6 7.59 26.47 -14.86
CA ARG A 6 6.74 27.61 -14.46
C ARG A 6 5.66 27.14 -13.49
N SER A 7 5.97 27.36 -12.20
CA SER A 7 5.11 27.95 -11.17
C SER A 7 3.65 27.48 -11.06
N ARG A 8 3.36 26.75 -9.98
CA ARG A 8 2.22 27.03 -9.10
C ARG A 8 2.67 26.99 -7.64
N SER A 9 3.54 27.94 -7.29
CA SER A 9 3.72 28.39 -5.91
C SER A 9 2.47 29.20 -5.54
N ALA A 10 1.46 28.56 -4.95
CA ALA A 10 0.50 29.31 -4.16
C ALA A 10 1.21 29.69 -2.86
N ALA A 11 1.42 30.99 -2.62
CA ALA A 11 1.73 31.47 -1.28
C ALA A 11 0.62 30.95 -0.34
N LEU A 12 0.99 30.50 0.86
CA LEU A 12 0.00 30.09 1.86
C LEU A 12 -0.75 31.36 2.30
N LEU A 13 -1.90 31.61 1.68
CA LEU A 13 -2.73 32.77 2.00
C LEU A 13 -3.55 32.45 3.26
N GLY A 14 -3.37 33.28 4.28
CA GLY A 14 -4.25 33.30 5.45
C GLY A 14 -3.97 32.25 6.54
N ARG A 15 -2.72 31.82 6.72
CA ARG A 15 -2.32 30.96 7.85
C ARG A 15 -1.05 31.46 8.56
N GLY A 16 -0.85 32.77 8.59
CA GLY A 16 0.35 33.37 9.19
C GLY A 16 0.54 32.95 10.65
N SER A 17 -0.52 33.02 11.47
CA SER A 17 -0.47 32.62 12.88
C SER A 17 -0.15 31.13 13.07
N ASP A 18 -0.66 30.26 12.20
CA ASP A 18 -0.38 28.82 12.27
C ASP A 18 1.09 28.54 11.91
N VAL A 19 1.63 29.24 10.90
CA VAL A 19 3.04 29.14 10.52
C VAL A 19 3.93 29.60 11.66
N GLU A 20 3.65 30.76 12.26
CA GLU A 20 4.43 31.27 13.41
C GLU A 20 4.39 30.31 14.61
N THR A 21 3.22 29.73 14.89
CA THR A 21 3.08 28.73 15.96
C THR A 21 3.94 27.49 15.72
N LEU A 22 3.98 26.99 14.48
CA LEU A 22 4.82 25.84 14.13
C LEU A 22 6.29 26.20 14.09
N MET A 23 6.66 27.38 13.56
CA MET A 23 8.05 27.83 13.55
C MET A 23 8.60 27.99 14.97
N ALA A 24 7.81 28.54 15.91
CA ALA A 24 8.20 28.58 17.32
C ALA A 24 8.48 27.18 17.90
N SER A 25 7.70 26.18 17.49
CA SER A 25 7.96 24.80 17.87
C SER A 25 9.21 24.21 17.18
N VAL A 26 9.48 24.58 15.92
CA VAL A 26 10.69 24.17 15.20
C VAL A 26 11.92 24.75 15.91
N HIS A 27 11.88 26.03 16.30
CA HIS A 27 12.97 26.70 17.02
C HIS A 27 13.22 26.11 18.40
N ALA A 28 12.18 25.66 19.09
CA ALA A 28 12.31 25.01 20.39
C ALA A 28 13.08 23.67 20.32
N GLY A 29 13.09 23.03 19.15
CA GLY A 29 13.48 21.62 19.01
C GLY A 29 12.45 20.70 19.70
N GLY A 30 12.26 19.50 19.17
CA GLY A 30 11.27 18.55 19.70
C GLY A 30 10.27 18.07 18.64
N VAL A 31 9.15 17.52 19.11
CA VAL A 31 8.19 16.81 18.25
C VAL A 31 6.83 17.49 18.27
N THR A 32 6.30 17.82 17.10
CA THR A 32 4.99 18.46 16.98
C THR A 32 4.08 17.71 16.03
N SER A 33 2.89 17.36 16.51
CA SER A 33 1.84 16.71 15.71
C SER A 33 0.76 17.69 15.31
N VAL A 34 0.64 17.95 14.01
CA VAL A 34 -0.44 18.73 13.40
C VAL A 34 -1.53 17.78 12.94
N HIS A 35 -2.76 17.98 13.40
CA HIS A 35 -3.87 17.12 13.01
C HIS A 35 -5.14 17.93 12.70
N GLY A 36 -6.01 17.39 11.86
CA GLY A 36 -7.23 18.09 11.47
C GLY A 36 -7.92 17.43 10.26
N LEU A 37 -9.07 17.97 9.89
CA LEU A 37 -9.91 17.42 8.82
C LEU A 37 -9.17 17.30 7.47
N PRO A 38 -9.59 16.36 6.60
CA PRO A 38 -9.09 16.30 5.22
C PRO A 38 -9.32 17.63 4.48
N GLY A 39 -8.35 18.08 3.67
CA GLY A 39 -8.48 19.33 2.92
C GLY A 39 -8.42 20.63 3.76
N ILE A 40 -8.11 20.54 5.05
CA ILE A 40 -7.97 21.71 5.93
C ILE A 40 -6.67 22.50 5.68
N GLY A 41 -5.77 22.01 4.82
CA GLY A 41 -4.55 22.73 4.43
C GLY A 41 -3.28 22.35 5.19
N LYS A 42 -3.23 21.17 5.83
CA LYS A 42 -2.04 20.65 6.54
C LYS A 42 -0.78 20.60 5.64
N SER A 43 -0.88 20.01 4.45
CA SER A 43 0.25 19.92 3.51
C SER A 43 0.76 21.31 3.10
N ALA A 44 -0.15 22.25 2.82
CA ALA A 44 0.21 23.62 2.47
C ALA A 44 0.87 24.37 3.64
N LEU A 45 0.47 24.07 4.88
CA LEU A 45 1.09 24.58 6.10
C LEU A 45 2.51 24.02 6.28
N LEU A 46 2.70 22.71 6.10
CA LEU A 46 4.03 22.08 6.15
C LEU A 46 4.96 22.62 5.06
N ASP A 47 4.47 22.86 3.86
CA ASP A 47 5.25 23.50 2.78
C ASP A 47 5.66 24.94 3.11
N ALA A 48 4.82 25.69 3.84
CA ALA A 48 5.20 27.02 4.31
C ALA A 48 6.27 26.95 5.41
N VAL A 49 6.13 26.04 6.38
CA VAL A 49 7.16 25.77 7.40
C VAL A 49 8.46 25.33 6.74
N ARG A 50 8.40 24.44 5.74
CA ARG A 50 9.57 23.99 4.96
C ARG A 50 10.33 25.16 4.35
N ARG A 51 9.63 26.02 3.61
CA ARG A 51 10.24 27.21 2.98
C ARG A 51 10.83 28.15 4.01
N ARG A 52 10.11 28.39 5.11
CA ARG A 52 10.55 29.32 6.14
C ARG A 52 11.79 28.81 6.89
N ALA A 53 11.84 27.53 7.22
CA ALA A 53 13.00 26.91 7.85
C ALA A 53 14.22 26.89 6.90
N ASP A 54 14.00 26.63 5.61
CA ASP A 54 15.04 26.70 4.57
C ASP A 54 15.59 28.14 4.41
N ASP A 55 14.71 29.15 4.39
CA ASP A 55 15.08 30.57 4.35
C ASP A 55 15.88 31.01 5.60
N GLU A 56 15.64 30.36 6.75
CA GLU A 56 16.38 30.56 8.01
C GLU A 56 17.68 29.73 8.09
N GLY A 57 18.01 28.98 7.02
CA GLY A 57 19.27 28.24 6.88
C GLY A 57 19.25 26.84 7.50
N ALA A 58 18.08 26.29 7.84
CA ALA A 58 17.97 24.93 8.34
C ALA A 58 17.96 23.90 7.20
N THR A 59 18.59 22.75 7.43
CA THR A 59 18.46 21.61 6.52
C THR A 59 17.10 20.95 6.73
N VAL A 60 16.20 21.07 5.75
CA VAL A 60 14.84 20.51 5.86
C VAL A 60 14.71 19.21 5.08
N LEU A 61 14.34 18.14 5.77
CA LEU A 61 13.98 16.86 5.20
C LEU A 61 12.45 16.68 5.24
N ALA A 62 11.79 16.86 4.10
CA ALA A 62 10.35 16.69 3.97
C ALA A 62 9.99 15.39 3.26
N LEU A 63 9.16 14.56 3.89
CA LEU A 63 8.69 13.28 3.37
C LEU A 63 7.16 13.26 3.24
N ASP A 64 6.67 12.87 2.06
CA ASP A 64 5.29 12.41 1.89
C ASP A 64 5.22 10.93 2.24
N CYS A 65 4.67 10.61 3.42
CA CYS A 65 4.62 9.25 3.95
C CYS A 65 3.86 8.26 3.03
N ARG A 66 3.04 8.74 2.08
CA ARG A 66 2.36 7.87 1.09
C ARG A 66 3.31 7.24 0.08
N THR A 67 4.46 7.87 -0.14
CA THR A 67 5.45 7.46 -1.15
C THR A 67 6.59 6.63 -0.55
N VAL A 68 6.63 6.54 0.78
CA VAL A 68 7.71 5.87 1.51
C VAL A 68 7.20 4.56 2.08
N GLU A 69 7.98 3.50 1.87
CA GLU A 69 7.68 2.20 2.48
C GLU A 69 7.70 2.36 4.01
N PRO A 70 6.64 1.95 4.74
CA PRO A 70 6.52 2.13 6.17
C PRO A 70 7.32 1.07 6.93
N THR A 71 8.61 1.00 6.60
CA THR A 71 9.64 0.20 7.26
C THR A 71 10.84 1.10 7.59
N GLU A 72 11.67 0.66 8.53
CA GLU A 72 12.85 1.43 8.97
C GLU A 72 13.78 1.70 7.79
N ARG A 73 14.01 0.68 6.96
CA ARG A 73 14.78 0.77 5.73
C ARG A 73 14.14 1.74 4.73
N GLY A 74 12.82 1.67 4.54
CA GLY A 74 12.09 2.57 3.65
C GLY A 74 12.23 4.03 4.07
N PHE A 75 12.08 4.29 5.36
CA PHE A 75 12.29 5.61 5.96
C PHE A 75 13.72 6.11 5.71
N LEU A 76 14.74 5.33 6.08
CA LEU A 76 16.16 5.74 5.95
C LEU A 76 16.57 5.96 4.49
N ALA A 77 16.06 5.13 3.57
CA ALA A 77 16.28 5.29 2.13
C ALA A 77 15.67 6.58 1.58
N ALA A 78 14.46 6.93 2.03
CA ALA A 78 13.81 8.19 1.66
C ALA A 78 14.44 9.41 2.36
N ALA A 79 14.94 9.22 3.57
CA ALA A 79 15.51 10.25 4.44
C ALA A 79 17.02 10.46 4.17
N GLY A 80 17.39 10.70 2.92
CA GLY A 80 18.80 10.98 2.55
C GLY A 80 19.64 9.74 2.21
N GLY A 81 19.03 8.57 2.06
CA GLY A 81 19.69 7.38 1.51
C GLY A 81 20.62 6.63 2.48
N ALA A 82 20.45 6.85 3.78
CA ALA A 82 21.22 6.14 4.80
C ALA A 82 20.89 4.63 4.81
N THR A 83 21.88 3.80 5.10
CA THR A 83 21.70 2.34 5.19
C THR A 83 21.37 1.87 6.60
N ASP A 84 21.68 2.68 7.60
CA ASP A 84 21.35 2.46 9.01
C ASP A 84 21.04 3.77 9.74
N LEU A 85 20.53 3.67 10.97
CA LEU A 85 20.16 4.81 11.79
C LEU A 85 21.37 5.68 12.19
N GLY A 86 22.53 5.06 12.43
CA GLY A 86 23.72 5.79 12.88
C GLY A 86 24.24 6.73 11.80
N GLY A 87 24.30 6.25 10.55
CA GLY A 87 24.65 7.06 9.39
C GLY A 87 23.65 8.19 9.14
N PHE A 88 22.36 7.93 9.33
CA PHE A 88 21.32 8.98 9.23
C PHE A 88 21.51 10.07 10.28
N VAL A 89 21.68 9.69 11.55
CA VAL A 89 21.89 10.64 12.65
C VAL A 89 23.16 11.46 12.42
N GLY A 90 24.28 10.83 12.05
CA GLY A 90 25.52 11.55 11.75
C GLY A 90 25.40 12.54 10.58
N ALA A 91 24.59 12.22 9.57
CA ALA A 91 24.28 13.14 8.49
C ALA A 91 23.48 14.35 8.97
N LEU A 92 22.50 14.16 9.87
CA LEU A 92 21.73 15.24 10.47
C LEU A 92 22.60 16.13 11.39
N GLU A 93 23.49 15.54 12.18
CA GLU A 93 24.44 16.30 13.03
C GLU A 93 25.30 17.25 12.19
N SER A 94 25.77 16.77 11.03
CA SER A 94 26.57 17.55 10.09
C SER A 94 25.78 18.67 9.40
N ALA A 95 24.45 18.58 9.42
CA ALA A 95 23.53 19.45 8.68
C ALA A 95 22.73 20.40 9.60
N ALA A 96 23.08 20.48 10.88
CA ALA A 96 22.34 21.26 11.88
C ALA A 96 22.33 22.78 11.56
N PRO A 97 21.21 23.49 11.81
CA PRO A 97 19.96 23.00 12.38
C PRO A 97 19.16 22.16 11.36
N ALA A 98 18.56 21.06 11.83
CA ALA A 98 17.83 20.13 10.97
C ALA A 98 16.34 20.06 11.33
N VAL A 99 15.48 19.97 10.31
CA VAL A 99 14.02 19.89 10.46
C VAL A 99 13.49 18.72 9.64
N LEU A 100 12.81 17.79 10.30
CA LEU A 100 12.12 16.68 9.66
C LEU A 100 10.62 17.00 9.58
N LEU A 101 10.06 16.94 8.38
CA LEU A 101 8.64 17.15 8.12
C LEU A 101 8.04 15.87 7.55
N LEU A 102 7.06 15.28 8.25
CA LEU A 102 6.34 14.08 7.82
C LEU A 102 4.89 14.46 7.48
N ASP A 103 4.53 14.47 6.20
CA ASP A 103 3.16 14.71 5.76
C ASP A 103 2.40 13.40 5.53
N GLN A 104 1.08 13.41 5.72
CA GLN A 104 0.21 12.22 5.63
C GLN A 104 0.64 11.10 6.60
N TYR A 105 0.92 11.49 7.84
CA TYR A 105 1.50 10.65 8.89
C TYR A 105 0.73 9.36 9.18
N GLU A 106 -0.57 9.30 8.90
CA GLU A 106 -1.37 8.07 9.00
C GLU A 106 -0.78 6.88 8.24
N HIS A 107 0.02 7.11 7.20
CA HIS A 107 0.70 6.04 6.44
C HIS A 107 1.91 5.45 7.19
N PHE A 108 2.41 6.13 8.23
CA PHE A 108 3.52 5.69 9.07
C PHE A 108 3.05 5.14 10.43
N LEU A 109 1.76 4.84 10.61
CA LEU A 109 1.29 4.19 11.85
C LEU A 109 2.00 2.85 12.12
N LEU A 110 2.41 2.12 11.07
CA LEU A 110 3.25 0.91 11.20
C LEU A 110 4.67 1.18 11.73
N LEU A 111 5.16 2.41 11.56
CA LEU A 111 6.47 2.88 12.02
C LEU A 111 6.42 3.69 13.31
N ASP A 112 5.22 4.02 13.81
CA ASP A 112 5.01 4.95 14.93
C ASP A 112 5.88 4.61 16.15
N SER A 113 5.88 3.34 16.56
CA SER A 113 6.68 2.85 17.69
C SER A 113 8.18 3.11 17.51
N TRP A 114 8.72 2.78 16.33
CA TRP A 114 10.12 2.96 16.00
C TRP A 114 10.49 4.45 15.93
N LEU A 115 9.65 5.27 15.28
CA LEU A 115 9.86 6.72 15.21
C LEU A 115 9.95 7.32 16.62
N ARG A 116 9.04 6.94 17.51
CA ARG A 116 8.94 7.49 18.85
C ARG A 116 10.05 7.05 19.79
N ARG A 117 10.45 5.78 19.75
CA ARG A 117 11.36 5.19 20.74
C ARG A 117 12.79 5.00 20.26
N THR A 118 13.01 5.00 18.96
CA THR A 118 14.32 4.73 18.38
C THR A 118 14.82 5.94 17.62
N LEU A 119 14.03 6.47 16.67
CA LEU A 119 14.45 7.64 15.89
C LEU A 119 14.54 8.89 16.77
N VAL A 120 13.43 9.31 17.39
CA VAL A 120 13.36 10.58 18.14
C VAL A 120 14.41 10.67 19.25
N PRO A 121 14.64 9.64 20.09
CA PRO A 121 15.70 9.70 21.11
C PRO A 121 17.12 9.72 20.53
N ALA A 122 17.31 9.25 19.30
CA ALA A 122 18.59 9.29 18.60
C ALA A 122 18.81 10.58 17.80
N LEU A 123 17.79 11.43 17.64
CA LEU A 123 17.92 12.67 16.89
C LEU A 123 18.89 13.63 17.62
N PRO A 124 19.72 14.37 16.87
CA PRO A 124 20.61 15.38 17.45
C PRO A 124 19.83 16.45 18.22
N ALA A 125 20.43 16.97 19.29
CA ALA A 125 19.83 18.06 20.06
C ALA A 125 19.53 19.27 19.16
N GLY A 126 18.33 19.84 19.30
CA GLY A 126 17.86 20.95 18.46
C GLY A 126 17.24 20.52 17.12
N THR A 127 17.19 19.22 16.81
CA THR A 127 16.42 18.74 15.65
C THR A 127 14.92 18.85 15.94
N ALA A 128 14.17 19.41 14.99
CA ALA A 128 12.71 19.48 15.05
C ALA A 128 12.07 18.39 14.18
N LEU A 129 11.03 17.73 14.69
CA LEU A 129 10.19 16.81 13.95
C LEU A 129 8.75 17.32 13.94
N VAL A 130 8.20 17.60 12.77
CA VAL A 130 6.79 17.98 12.60
C VAL A 130 6.07 16.90 11.81
N MET A 131 4.98 16.37 12.36
CA MET A 131 4.19 15.30 11.75
C MET A 131 2.78 15.82 11.48
N ALA A 132 2.28 15.68 10.25
CA ALA A 132 0.93 16.09 9.88
C ALA A 132 0.07 14.90 9.49
N GLY A 133 -1.08 14.73 10.13
CA GLY A 133 -2.02 13.64 9.82
C GLY A 133 -3.48 14.01 10.03
N ARG A 134 -4.40 13.07 9.77
CA ARG A 134 -5.84 13.29 10.00
C ARG A 134 -6.25 13.15 11.45
N GLY A 135 -5.78 12.08 12.07
CA GLY A 135 -6.14 11.69 13.42
C GLY A 135 -5.30 12.40 14.46
N ARG A 136 -5.79 12.38 15.70
CA ARG A 136 -4.95 12.70 16.86
C ARG A 136 -3.75 11.74 16.89
N PRO A 137 -2.58 12.19 17.36
CA PRO A 137 -1.44 11.32 17.57
C PRO A 137 -1.81 10.18 18.53
N VAL A 138 -1.20 9.00 18.35
CA VAL A 138 -1.42 7.90 19.30
C VAL A 138 -0.98 8.33 20.71
N PRO A 139 -1.63 7.85 21.79
CA PRO A 139 -1.35 8.33 23.14
C PRO A 139 0.11 8.22 23.57
N GLY A 140 0.87 7.27 23.01
CA GLY A 140 2.29 7.09 23.30
C GLY A 140 3.15 8.33 23.03
N TRP A 141 2.77 9.20 22.10
CA TRP A 141 3.48 10.45 21.81
C TRP A 141 3.43 11.46 22.96
N LEU A 142 2.38 11.43 23.79
CA LEU A 142 2.24 12.34 24.93
C LEU A 142 3.33 12.14 25.99
N ALA A 143 3.97 10.97 26.00
CA ALA A 143 5.08 10.66 26.91
C ALA A 143 6.45 11.10 26.36
N VAL A 144 6.53 11.61 25.13
CA VAL A 144 7.79 12.05 24.51
C VAL A 144 8.14 13.45 25.04
N PRO A 145 9.37 13.66 25.56
CA PRO A 145 9.81 14.98 26.00
C PRO A 145 9.74 16.01 24.88
N GLY A 146 9.20 17.20 25.17
CA GLY A 146 9.06 18.27 24.17
C GLY A 146 7.97 18.01 23.13
N PHE A 147 7.07 17.04 23.35
CA PHE A 147 5.95 16.79 22.46
C PHE A 147 4.88 17.89 22.55
N SER A 148 4.41 18.35 21.39
CA SER A 148 3.26 19.23 21.29
C SER A 148 2.25 18.74 20.23
N SER A 149 1.00 19.16 20.36
CA SER A 149 -0.08 18.75 19.46
C SER A 149 -0.92 19.96 19.08
N VAL A 150 -1.09 20.19 17.78
CA VAL A 150 -1.79 21.33 17.21
C VAL A 150 -2.98 20.83 16.40
N LEU A 151 -4.18 21.23 16.80
CA LEU A 151 -5.41 20.99 16.03
C LEU A 151 -5.56 22.11 15.00
N LEU A 152 -5.47 21.76 13.72
CA LEU A 152 -5.64 22.70 12.62
C LEU A 152 -7.13 22.86 12.28
N GLY A 153 -7.66 24.05 12.56
CA GLY A 153 -9.04 24.41 12.26
C GLY A 153 -9.25 25.09 10.89
N PRO A 154 -10.50 25.43 10.54
CA PRO A 154 -10.82 26.25 9.37
C PRO A 154 -10.10 27.61 9.39
N LEU A 155 -9.96 28.23 8.22
CA LEU A 155 -9.42 29.59 8.10
C LEU A 155 -10.34 30.58 8.82
N ALA A 156 -9.74 31.61 9.43
CA ALA A 156 -10.50 32.75 9.89
C ALA A 156 -11.16 33.47 8.70
N ASP A 157 -12.19 34.27 8.96
CA ASP A 157 -12.95 34.93 7.89
C ASP A 157 -12.08 35.85 7.00
N VAL A 158 -11.13 36.58 7.61
CA VAL A 158 -10.17 37.43 6.89
C VAL A 158 -9.31 36.59 5.94
N ASP A 159 -8.83 35.46 6.43
CA ASP A 159 -7.94 34.54 5.72
C ASP A 159 -8.65 33.80 4.59
N ALA A 160 -9.88 33.35 4.83
CA ALA A 160 -10.73 32.73 3.82
C ALA A 160 -11.05 33.70 2.67
N ARG A 161 -11.35 34.97 2.98
CA ARG A 161 -11.57 36.01 1.96
C ARG A 161 -10.29 36.32 1.20
N ALA A 162 -9.13 36.35 1.86
CA ALA A 162 -7.84 36.55 1.20
C ALA A 162 -7.52 35.40 0.22
N LEU A 163 -7.80 34.15 0.60
CA LEU A 163 -7.66 32.99 -0.29
C LEU A 163 -8.55 33.11 -1.54
N LEU A 164 -9.82 33.50 -1.37
CA LEU A 164 -10.77 33.69 -2.47
C LEU A 164 -10.38 34.88 -3.37
N ALA A 165 -9.96 36.00 -2.79
CA ALA A 165 -9.47 37.16 -3.53
C ALA A 165 -8.23 36.84 -4.37
N GLY A 166 -7.31 36.04 -3.83
CA GLY A 166 -6.14 35.52 -4.55
C GLY A 166 -6.48 34.65 -5.77
N ARG A 167 -7.73 34.20 -5.88
CA ARG A 167 -8.29 33.48 -7.04
C ARG A 167 -9.17 34.32 -7.94
N GLY A 168 -9.21 35.63 -7.73
CA GLY A 168 -10.00 36.56 -8.53
C GLY A 168 -11.49 36.60 -8.18
N VAL A 169 -11.89 36.08 -7.01
CA VAL A 169 -13.29 36.17 -6.54
C VAL A 169 -13.56 37.58 -5.98
N PRO A 170 -14.60 38.29 -6.47
CA PRO A 170 -15.03 39.58 -5.92
C PRO A 170 -15.39 39.53 -4.43
N ALA A 171 -15.25 40.64 -3.70
CA ALA A 171 -15.38 40.66 -2.24
C ALA A 171 -16.78 40.30 -1.70
N ASP A 172 -17.82 40.70 -2.43
CA ASP A 172 -19.22 40.37 -2.15
C ASP A 172 -19.51 38.87 -2.35
N GLU A 173 -19.03 38.30 -3.46
CA GLU A 173 -19.12 36.87 -3.72
C GLU A 173 -18.26 36.08 -2.71
N ALA A 174 -17.09 36.59 -2.34
CA ALA A 174 -16.20 35.92 -1.40
C ALA A 174 -16.82 35.72 -0.01
N ALA A 175 -17.57 36.72 0.47
CA ALA A 175 -18.32 36.60 1.72
C ALA A 175 -19.42 35.53 1.63
N ARG A 176 -20.14 35.47 0.49
CA ARG A 176 -21.17 34.44 0.24
C ARG A 176 -20.55 33.05 0.21
N LEU A 177 -19.46 32.85 -0.52
CA LEU A 177 -18.78 31.55 -0.61
C LEU A 177 -18.19 31.10 0.72
N ASN A 178 -17.67 32.03 1.52
CA ASN A 178 -17.17 31.69 2.84
C ASN A 178 -18.29 31.27 3.81
N ARG A 179 -19.53 31.76 3.66
CA ARG A 179 -20.66 31.25 4.47
C ARG A 179 -20.96 29.77 4.20
N ILE A 180 -20.83 29.35 2.95
CA ILE A 180 -21.03 27.95 2.53
C ILE A 180 -19.85 27.08 2.97
N ALA A 181 -18.63 27.51 2.67
CA ALA A 181 -17.41 26.75 2.95
C ALA A 181 -16.96 26.83 4.42
N ARG A 182 -17.49 27.78 5.20
CA ARG A 182 -17.17 28.06 6.62
C ARG A 182 -15.66 28.01 6.91
N GLY A 183 -14.87 28.71 6.10
CA GLY A 183 -13.41 28.78 6.22
C GLY A 183 -12.65 27.52 5.80
N HIS A 184 -13.32 26.47 5.31
CA HIS A 184 -12.66 25.24 4.89
C HIS A 184 -11.92 25.43 3.55
N PRO A 185 -10.57 25.31 3.49
CA PRO A 185 -9.80 25.64 2.29
C PRO A 185 -10.24 24.90 1.03
N LEU A 186 -10.40 23.57 1.09
CA LEU A 186 -10.82 22.81 -0.10
C LEU A 186 -12.22 23.22 -0.59
N ALA A 187 -13.19 23.40 0.31
CA ALA A 187 -14.53 23.86 -0.07
C ALA A 187 -14.48 25.26 -0.68
N LEU A 188 -13.64 26.17 -0.16
CA LEU A 188 -13.41 27.49 -0.77
C LEU A 188 -12.83 27.36 -2.18
N VAL A 189 -11.88 26.43 -2.41
CA VAL A 189 -11.33 26.14 -3.74
C VAL A 189 -12.42 25.68 -4.69
N LEU A 190 -13.18 24.65 -4.30
CA LEU A 190 -14.22 24.06 -5.14
C LEU A 190 -15.34 25.06 -5.41
N ALA A 191 -15.79 25.79 -4.39
CA ALA A 191 -16.79 26.84 -4.53
C ALA A 191 -16.31 27.94 -5.49
N SER A 192 -15.06 28.43 -5.34
CA SER A 192 -14.54 29.45 -6.26
C SER A 192 -14.46 28.99 -7.71
N ALA A 193 -14.33 27.68 -7.94
CA ALA A 193 -14.23 27.10 -9.27
C ALA A 193 -15.58 26.76 -9.91
N GLY A 194 -16.62 26.40 -9.12
CA GLY A 194 -17.95 26.03 -9.62
C GLY A 194 -19.02 27.13 -9.57
N VAL A 195 -18.81 28.21 -8.80
CA VAL A 195 -19.85 29.24 -8.57
C VAL A 195 -20.11 30.14 -9.79
N ALA A 196 -19.20 30.19 -10.77
CA ALA A 196 -19.42 30.97 -11.98
C ALA A 196 -20.70 30.54 -12.73
N GLU A 197 -21.18 29.30 -12.52
CA GLU A 197 -22.23 28.71 -13.35
C GLU A 197 -23.53 28.36 -12.59
N ASN A 198 -23.55 28.39 -11.23
CA ASN A 198 -24.75 28.05 -10.46
C ASN A 198 -25.02 28.93 -9.20
N PRO A 199 -25.71 30.08 -9.36
CA PRO A 199 -25.96 31.05 -8.28
C PRO A 199 -26.89 30.59 -7.15
N GLN A 200 -27.57 29.44 -7.27
CA GLN A 200 -28.62 28.99 -6.33
C GLN A 200 -28.17 27.93 -5.31
N LEU A 201 -26.86 27.71 -5.16
CA LEU A 201 -26.26 26.77 -4.20
C LEU A 201 -26.79 26.95 -2.75
N GLY A 202 -27.73 26.09 -2.33
CA GLY A 202 -28.37 26.07 -1.01
C GLY A 202 -27.70 25.10 -0.02
N LEU A 203 -26.40 25.25 0.22
CA LEU A 203 -25.60 24.37 1.10
C LEU A 203 -25.41 24.90 2.52
N GLU A 204 -26.10 25.98 2.90
CA GLU A 204 -25.82 26.74 4.12
C GLU A 204 -25.93 25.92 5.43
N ASP A 205 -26.74 24.86 5.45
CA ASP A 205 -26.96 23.98 6.62
C ASP A 205 -26.22 22.64 6.58
N ALA A 206 -25.48 22.34 5.50
CA ALA A 206 -24.81 21.05 5.36
C ALA A 206 -23.60 20.90 6.30
N ALA A 207 -23.35 19.66 6.76
CA ALA A 207 -22.11 19.32 7.46
C ALA A 207 -20.90 19.50 6.53
N MET A 208 -19.74 19.86 7.06
CA MET A 208 -18.58 20.26 6.25
C MET A 208 -18.08 19.17 5.30
N SER A 209 -18.13 17.90 5.73
CA SER A 209 -17.81 16.76 4.87
C SER A 209 -18.74 16.68 3.66
N ARG A 210 -20.05 16.89 3.87
CA ARG A 210 -21.06 16.91 2.81
C ARG A 210 -20.88 18.11 1.88
N VAL A 211 -20.47 19.27 2.38
CA VAL A 211 -20.22 20.45 1.53
C VAL A 211 -19.14 20.16 0.49
N VAL A 212 -18.04 19.51 0.89
CA VAL A 212 -16.96 19.14 -0.04
C VAL A 212 -17.45 18.10 -1.06
N GLU A 213 -18.17 17.08 -0.62
CA GLU A 213 -18.73 16.04 -1.50
C GLU A 213 -19.68 16.63 -2.55
N GLU A 214 -20.59 17.51 -2.14
CA GLU A 214 -21.56 18.17 -3.01
C GLU A 214 -20.88 19.12 -4.01
N LEU A 215 -19.92 19.93 -3.56
CA LEU A 215 -19.16 20.82 -4.43
C LEU A 215 -18.28 20.05 -5.43
N ALA A 216 -17.68 18.93 -5.02
CA ALA A 216 -16.93 18.06 -5.92
C ALA A 216 -17.82 17.42 -6.99
N ARG A 217 -19.06 17.04 -6.62
CA ARG A 217 -20.05 16.53 -7.57
C ARG A 217 -20.45 17.58 -8.59
N LEU A 218 -20.83 18.77 -8.12
CA LEU A 218 -21.23 19.88 -9.00
C LEU A 218 -20.10 20.26 -9.96
N TYR A 219 -18.88 20.41 -9.45
CA TYR A 219 -17.72 20.69 -10.29
C TYR A 219 -17.55 19.67 -11.41
N ARG A 220 -17.73 18.37 -11.12
CA ARG A 220 -17.64 17.32 -12.16
C ARG A 220 -18.77 17.41 -13.19
N GLU A 221 -19.97 17.79 -12.79
CA GLU A 221 -21.12 17.99 -13.69
C GLU A 221 -20.87 19.18 -14.64
N ASP A 222 -20.27 20.25 -14.12
CA ASP A 222 -19.93 21.48 -14.85
C ASP A 222 -18.71 21.33 -15.78
N VAL A 223 -17.91 20.26 -15.66
CA VAL A 223 -16.80 20.00 -16.60
C VAL A 223 -17.39 19.64 -17.97
N ASP A 224 -17.38 20.60 -18.90
CA ASP A 224 -17.88 20.41 -20.28
C ASP A 224 -17.04 19.46 -21.12
N ASP A 225 -15.71 19.47 -20.95
CA ASP A 225 -14.78 18.68 -21.76
C ASP A 225 -14.93 17.16 -21.45
N PRO A 226 -15.37 16.34 -22.43
CA PRO A 226 -15.61 14.92 -22.19
C PRO A 226 -14.34 14.17 -21.78
N LEU A 227 -13.17 14.56 -22.30
CA LEU A 227 -11.91 13.92 -21.94
C LEU A 227 -11.54 14.23 -20.49
N THR A 228 -11.65 15.50 -20.06
CA THR A 228 -11.43 15.90 -18.66
C THR A 228 -12.35 15.14 -17.71
N ARG A 229 -13.65 15.00 -18.04
CA ARG A 229 -14.60 14.25 -17.21
C ARG A 229 -14.22 12.77 -17.12
N ARG A 230 -13.88 12.13 -18.25
CA ARG A 230 -13.43 10.73 -18.26
C ARG A 230 -12.11 10.54 -17.50
N ALA A 231 -11.20 11.50 -17.60
CA ALA A 231 -9.93 11.49 -16.91
C ALA A 231 -10.12 11.62 -15.38
N LEU A 232 -11.03 12.50 -14.93
CA LEU A 232 -11.39 12.63 -13.52
C LEU A 232 -12.04 11.37 -12.97
N ASP A 233 -12.91 10.72 -13.75
CA ASP A 233 -13.50 9.43 -13.39
C ASP A 233 -12.42 8.35 -13.20
N ALA A 234 -11.50 8.24 -14.14
CA ALA A 234 -10.41 7.27 -14.09
C ALA A 234 -9.45 7.55 -12.92
N ALA A 235 -9.06 8.81 -12.74
CA ALA A 235 -8.22 9.23 -11.62
C ALA A 235 -8.91 9.05 -10.26
N SER A 236 -10.24 8.98 -10.23
CA SER A 236 -10.97 8.78 -8.98
C SER A 236 -10.90 7.34 -8.45
N VAL A 237 -10.64 6.36 -9.31
CA VAL A 237 -10.65 4.94 -8.93
C VAL A 237 -9.28 4.41 -8.53
N VAL A 238 -8.21 5.20 -8.71
CA VAL A 238 -6.82 4.83 -8.41
C VAL A 238 -6.19 5.81 -7.43
N ARG A 239 -5.12 5.37 -6.75
CA ARG A 239 -4.39 6.20 -5.77
C ARG A 239 -3.70 7.39 -6.44
N ARG A 240 -3.07 7.13 -7.58
CA ARG A 240 -2.33 8.06 -8.44
C ARG A 240 -2.58 7.71 -9.90
N THR A 241 -2.28 8.64 -10.79
CA THR A 241 -2.36 8.46 -12.24
C THR A 241 -1.01 8.69 -12.90
N THR A 242 -0.65 7.79 -13.80
CA THR A 242 0.47 7.91 -14.73
C THR A 242 -0.07 7.89 -16.16
N GLU A 243 0.76 8.22 -17.13
CA GLU A 243 0.36 8.20 -18.54
C GLU A 243 -0.10 6.80 -18.94
N SER A 244 0.66 5.77 -18.56
CA SER A 244 0.36 4.36 -18.80
C SER A 244 -0.96 3.91 -18.16
N LEU A 245 -1.25 4.31 -16.92
CA LEU A 245 -2.51 3.99 -16.25
C LEU A 245 -3.69 4.68 -16.93
N MET A 246 -3.52 5.94 -17.32
CA MET A 246 -4.57 6.69 -18.00
C MET A 246 -4.86 6.10 -19.38
N ASP A 247 -3.82 5.76 -20.16
CA ASP A 247 -3.96 5.07 -21.44
C ASP A 247 -4.73 3.75 -21.28
N ALA A 248 -4.34 2.92 -20.33
CA ALA A 248 -4.98 1.63 -20.08
C ALA A 248 -6.45 1.77 -19.66
N MET A 249 -6.77 2.74 -18.81
CA MET A 249 -8.13 2.97 -18.31
C MET A 249 -9.05 3.65 -19.34
N LEU A 250 -8.50 4.51 -20.19
CA LEU A 250 -9.28 5.29 -21.18
C LEU A 250 -9.28 4.66 -22.58
N GLY A 251 -8.41 3.70 -22.85
CA GLY A 251 -8.23 3.11 -24.18
C GLY A 251 -7.45 4.01 -25.14
N GLY A 252 -6.50 4.81 -24.62
CA GLY A 252 -5.72 5.82 -25.35
C GLY A 252 -5.90 7.24 -24.79
N ASP A 253 -5.14 8.19 -25.34
CA ASP A 253 -5.11 9.62 -24.99
C ASP A 253 -4.63 9.94 -23.55
N GLY A 254 -3.85 9.07 -22.94
CA GLY A 254 -3.39 9.15 -21.55
C GLY A 254 -2.60 10.43 -21.25
N ALA A 255 -1.69 10.82 -22.14
CA ALA A 255 -0.92 12.07 -22.01
C ALA A 255 -1.86 13.30 -22.01
N ALA A 256 -2.77 13.38 -22.98
CA ALA A 256 -3.73 14.48 -23.08
C ALA A 256 -4.68 14.51 -21.87
N ALA A 257 -5.11 13.33 -21.39
CA ALA A 257 -5.95 13.21 -20.20
C ALA A 257 -5.24 13.69 -18.93
N LEU A 258 -3.95 13.38 -18.78
CA LEU A 258 -3.13 13.88 -17.66
C LEU A 258 -2.96 15.39 -17.71
N ASP A 259 -2.67 15.96 -18.89
CA ASP A 259 -2.53 17.41 -19.06
C ASP A 259 -3.82 18.15 -18.65
N ARG A 260 -4.99 17.59 -19.01
CA ARG A 260 -6.28 18.15 -18.59
C ARG A 260 -6.56 17.98 -17.10
N LEU A 261 -6.19 16.85 -16.52
CA LEU A 261 -6.28 16.65 -15.07
C LEU A 261 -5.43 17.67 -14.30
N LEU A 262 -4.18 17.92 -14.73
CA LEU A 262 -3.27 18.86 -14.07
C LEU A 262 -3.75 20.32 -14.16
N ALA A 263 -4.65 20.64 -15.09
CA ALA A 263 -5.27 21.95 -15.15
C ALA A 263 -6.28 22.18 -14.00
N LEU A 264 -6.85 21.12 -13.43
CA LEU A 264 -7.86 21.18 -12.38
C LEU A 264 -7.28 21.71 -11.05
N PRO A 265 -8.05 22.50 -10.29
CA PRO A 265 -7.53 23.23 -9.12
C PRO A 265 -7.25 22.36 -7.88
N PHE A 266 -7.69 21.11 -7.89
CA PHE A 266 -7.52 20.13 -6.80
C PHE A 266 -6.64 18.94 -7.21
N VAL A 267 -5.95 19.05 -8.35
CA VAL A 267 -5.04 18.03 -8.85
C VAL A 267 -3.61 18.54 -8.72
N VAL A 268 -2.72 17.68 -8.25
CA VAL A 268 -1.30 18.01 -8.05
C VAL A 268 -0.41 16.97 -8.72
N ALA A 269 0.69 17.42 -9.31
CA ALA A 269 1.76 16.54 -9.75
C ALA A 269 2.57 16.09 -8.52
N GLY A 270 2.62 14.78 -8.28
CA GLY A 270 3.50 14.16 -7.29
C GLY A 270 4.75 13.57 -7.95
N ARG A 271 5.69 13.11 -7.12
CA ARG A 271 6.92 12.45 -7.57
C ARG A 271 6.64 11.23 -8.45
N ASP A 272 5.67 10.42 -8.03
CA ASP A 272 5.35 9.14 -8.68
C ASP A 272 4.14 9.25 -9.61
N GLY A 273 3.55 10.43 -9.79
CA GLY A 273 2.39 10.61 -10.66
C GLY A 273 1.41 11.66 -10.17
N THR A 274 0.33 11.82 -10.92
CA THR A 274 -0.68 12.85 -10.69
C THR A 274 -1.71 12.39 -9.66
N LEU A 275 -2.00 13.24 -8.69
CA LEU A 275 -2.86 12.97 -7.54
C LEU A 275 -4.07 13.90 -7.55
N VAL A 276 -5.26 13.32 -7.49
CA VAL A 276 -6.50 14.05 -7.21
C VAL A 276 -6.62 14.19 -5.69
N HIS A 277 -7.01 15.37 -5.22
CA HIS A 277 -7.28 15.58 -3.80
C HIS A 277 -8.28 14.54 -3.31
N GLU A 278 -7.94 13.85 -2.22
CA GLU A 278 -8.67 12.68 -1.73
C GLU A 278 -10.17 12.90 -1.55
N ALA A 279 -10.59 13.97 -0.86
CA ALA A 279 -12.03 14.21 -0.66
C ALA A 279 -12.80 14.40 -1.99
N VAL A 280 -12.16 14.96 -3.02
CA VAL A 280 -12.76 15.07 -4.37
C VAL A 280 -12.78 13.70 -5.03
N ARG A 281 -11.65 12.97 -4.98
CA ARG A 281 -11.54 11.61 -5.49
C ARG A 281 -12.62 10.70 -4.92
N ASP A 282 -12.79 10.70 -3.60
CA ASP A 282 -13.74 9.82 -2.90
C ASP A 282 -15.18 10.18 -3.25
N ALA A 283 -15.50 11.48 -3.37
CA ALA A 283 -16.82 11.94 -3.83
C ALA A 283 -17.11 11.52 -5.28
N VAL A 284 -16.14 11.72 -6.19
CA VAL A 284 -16.26 11.32 -7.60
C VAL A 284 -16.37 9.80 -7.74
N ALA A 285 -15.56 9.04 -7.02
CA ALA A 285 -15.57 7.58 -7.02
C ALA A 285 -16.87 7.03 -6.45
N GLY A 286 -17.37 7.59 -5.33
CA GLY A 286 -18.64 7.22 -4.72
C GLY A 286 -19.83 7.47 -5.65
N HIS A 287 -19.86 8.63 -6.30
CA HIS A 287 -20.87 8.95 -7.30
C HIS A 287 -20.77 8.04 -8.54
N LEU A 288 -19.56 7.74 -9.02
CA LEU A 288 -19.35 6.84 -10.16
C LEU A 288 -19.79 5.41 -9.83
N ARG A 289 -19.49 4.94 -8.62
CA ARG A 289 -19.89 3.62 -8.10
C ARG A 289 -21.41 3.48 -8.03
N SER A 290 -22.13 4.53 -7.64
CA SER A 290 -23.60 4.50 -7.52
C SER A 290 -24.32 4.68 -8.85
N THR A 291 -23.86 5.60 -9.71
CA THR A 291 -24.55 5.95 -10.96
C THR A 291 -24.12 5.11 -12.16
N HIS A 292 -22.85 4.69 -12.21
CA HIS A 292 -22.27 3.93 -13.32
C HIS A 292 -21.42 2.75 -12.80
N PRO A 293 -22.01 1.79 -12.06
CA PRO A 293 -21.28 0.71 -11.38
C PRO A 293 -20.46 -0.18 -12.33
N VAL A 294 -20.93 -0.38 -13.57
CA VAL A 294 -20.19 -1.15 -14.58
C VAL A 294 -18.90 -0.43 -14.97
N ARG A 295 -19.00 0.86 -15.29
CA ARG A 295 -17.83 1.69 -15.64
C ARG A 295 -16.83 1.80 -14.50
N TYR A 296 -17.32 1.94 -13.25
CA TYR A 296 -16.48 1.91 -12.06
C TYR A 296 -15.65 0.62 -11.98
N ARG A 297 -16.30 -0.54 -12.18
CA ARG A 297 -15.63 -1.85 -12.17
C ARG A 297 -14.65 -2.01 -13.33
N ASP A 298 -15.00 -1.56 -14.53
CA ASP A 298 -14.15 -1.71 -15.71
C ASP A 298 -12.88 -0.85 -15.60
N LEU A 299 -12.98 0.37 -15.05
CA LEU A 299 -11.81 1.20 -14.76
C LEU A 299 -10.89 0.54 -13.72
N ARG A 300 -11.46 -0.01 -12.62
CA ARG A 300 -10.66 -0.75 -11.61
C ARG A 300 -9.96 -1.97 -12.20
N ARG A 301 -10.63 -2.71 -13.10
CA ARG A 301 -10.03 -3.87 -13.80
C ARG A 301 -8.92 -3.44 -14.74
N ALA A 302 -9.12 -2.37 -15.51
CA ALA A 302 -8.09 -1.83 -16.40
C ALA A 302 -6.85 -1.36 -15.61
N ALA A 303 -7.08 -0.63 -14.51
CA ALA A 303 -6.01 -0.22 -13.59
C ALA A 303 -5.26 -1.41 -13.00
N TRP A 304 -5.96 -2.43 -12.50
CA TRP A 304 -5.32 -3.64 -11.95
C TRP A 304 -4.45 -4.35 -13.00
N ARG A 305 -4.93 -4.52 -14.24
CA ARG A 305 -4.13 -5.17 -15.30
C ARG A 305 -2.84 -4.40 -15.54
N GLN A 306 -2.93 -3.08 -15.68
CA GLN A 306 -1.77 -2.22 -15.91
C GLN A 306 -0.80 -2.24 -14.74
N LEU A 307 -1.29 -2.10 -13.50
CA LEU A 307 -0.44 -2.13 -12.29
C LEU A 307 0.26 -3.48 -12.12
N ARG A 308 -0.41 -4.59 -12.44
CA ARG A 308 0.19 -5.92 -12.38
C ARG A 308 1.34 -6.07 -13.36
N ASP A 309 1.15 -5.60 -14.59
CA ASP A 309 2.18 -5.67 -15.63
C ASP A 309 3.38 -4.77 -15.27
N GLU A 310 3.12 -3.57 -14.73
CA GLU A 310 4.17 -2.66 -14.23
C GLU A 310 4.93 -3.25 -13.02
N THR A 311 4.23 -3.87 -12.07
CA THR A 311 4.84 -4.50 -10.89
C THR A 311 5.83 -5.60 -11.29
N ARG A 312 5.49 -6.41 -12.30
CA ARG A 312 6.36 -7.47 -12.82
C ARG A 312 7.65 -6.94 -13.45
N ALA A 313 7.61 -5.74 -14.01
CA ALA A 313 8.77 -5.09 -14.64
C ALA A 313 9.56 -4.17 -13.68
N ALA A 314 9.00 -3.88 -12.50
CA ALA A 314 9.54 -2.90 -11.56
C ALA A 314 10.83 -3.36 -10.88
N ALA A 315 11.73 -2.40 -10.61
CA ALA A 315 12.88 -2.68 -9.75
C ALA A 315 12.44 -2.82 -8.28
N PRO A 316 13.19 -3.54 -7.43
CA PRO A 316 12.85 -3.70 -6.01
C PRO A 316 12.63 -2.39 -5.24
N ALA A 317 13.31 -1.32 -5.63
CA ALA A 317 13.17 0.01 -5.02
C ALA A 317 11.82 0.70 -5.35
N GLU A 318 11.14 0.27 -6.41
CA GLU A 318 9.88 0.86 -6.90
C GLU A 318 8.66 0.03 -6.48
N LEU A 319 8.87 -1.20 -5.99
CA LEU A 319 7.80 -2.14 -5.63
C LEU A 319 6.80 -1.54 -4.65
N TRP A 320 7.26 -0.75 -3.68
CA TRP A 320 6.36 -0.11 -2.70
C TRP A 320 5.30 0.76 -3.37
N THR A 321 5.66 1.52 -4.40
CA THR A 321 4.71 2.41 -5.10
C THR A 321 3.55 1.60 -5.67
N TYR A 322 3.84 0.48 -6.32
CA TYR A 322 2.83 -0.43 -6.87
C TYR A 322 2.07 -1.21 -5.80
N THR A 323 2.74 -1.55 -4.70
CA THR A 323 2.09 -2.15 -3.53
C THR A 323 1.03 -1.21 -2.98
N ALA A 324 1.38 0.06 -2.79
CA ALA A 324 0.46 1.09 -2.29
C ALA A 324 -0.71 1.32 -3.24
N ASP A 325 -0.49 1.23 -4.56
CA ASP A 325 -1.56 1.31 -5.56
C ASP A 325 -2.51 0.10 -5.48
N THR A 326 -1.97 -1.11 -5.29
CA THR A 326 -2.76 -2.35 -5.12
C THR A 326 -3.55 -2.32 -3.81
N LEU A 327 -2.92 -1.94 -2.70
CA LEU A 327 -3.56 -1.78 -1.39
C LEU A 327 -4.67 -0.74 -1.41
N TYR A 328 -4.51 0.33 -2.18
CA TYR A 328 -5.55 1.34 -2.36
C TYR A 328 -6.77 0.77 -3.09
N LEU A 329 -6.55 -0.02 -4.14
CA LEU A 329 -7.60 -0.61 -4.97
C LEU A 329 -8.40 -1.70 -4.25
N LEU A 330 -7.88 -2.31 -3.19
CA LEU A 330 -8.60 -3.31 -2.40
C LEU A 330 -9.73 -2.65 -1.59
N ASP A 331 -10.98 -3.08 -1.80
CA ASP A 331 -12.15 -2.63 -1.02
C ASP A 331 -12.51 -3.63 0.10
N ASN A 332 -11.99 -4.87 0.09
CA ASN A 332 -12.32 -5.88 1.09
C ASN A 332 -12.00 -5.37 2.51
N PRO A 333 -13.00 -5.20 3.40
CA PRO A 333 -12.80 -4.59 4.71
C PRO A 333 -11.88 -5.42 5.62
N VAL A 334 -11.88 -6.75 5.47
CA VAL A 334 -10.99 -7.64 6.23
C VAL A 334 -9.53 -7.41 5.82
N VAL A 335 -9.27 -7.27 4.52
CA VAL A 335 -7.92 -7.00 3.99
C VAL A 335 -7.50 -5.57 4.33
N ARG A 336 -8.41 -4.59 4.20
CA ARG A 336 -8.11 -3.19 4.54
C ARG A 336 -7.82 -3.03 6.03
N ASP A 337 -8.66 -3.53 6.91
CA ASP A 337 -8.45 -3.46 8.36
C ASP A 337 -7.18 -4.23 8.76
N ALA A 338 -6.84 -5.29 8.03
CA ALA A 338 -5.59 -6.01 8.23
C ALA A 338 -4.34 -5.12 7.99
N PHE A 339 -4.33 -4.20 7.02
CA PHE A 339 -3.17 -3.35 6.72
C PHE A 339 -3.28 -1.94 7.32
N PHE A 340 -4.50 -1.44 7.45
CA PHE A 340 -4.85 -0.09 7.89
C PHE A 340 -5.98 -0.20 8.93
N PRO A 341 -5.67 -0.68 10.15
CA PRO A 341 -6.69 -0.87 11.17
C PRO A 341 -7.39 0.45 11.50
N SER A 342 -8.71 0.36 11.61
CA SER A 342 -9.60 1.54 11.80
C SER A 342 -9.50 2.11 13.22
N ASP A 343 -9.13 1.27 14.19
CA ASP A 343 -8.96 1.62 15.59
C ASP A 343 -7.54 2.11 15.87
N VAL A 344 -7.45 3.23 16.61
CA VAL A 344 -6.18 3.77 17.12
C VAL A 344 -5.42 2.65 17.81
N GLN A 345 -4.26 2.27 17.29
CA GLN A 345 -3.39 1.33 17.98
C GLN A 345 -3.09 1.84 19.39
N GLN A 346 -3.66 1.17 20.39
CA GLN A 346 -3.48 1.54 21.80
C GLN A 346 -2.17 1.00 22.38
N LEU A 347 -1.51 0.07 21.67
CA LEU A 347 -0.33 -0.64 22.16
C LEU A 347 0.86 -0.46 21.23
N ALA A 348 2.03 -0.23 21.82
CA ALA A 348 3.30 -0.18 21.10
C ALA A 348 3.92 -1.58 21.07
N VAL A 349 4.33 -2.06 19.89
CA VAL A 349 5.11 -3.30 19.76
C VAL A 349 6.59 -2.98 19.74
N GLU A 350 7.36 -3.72 20.52
CA GLU A 350 8.79 -3.51 20.74
C GLU A 350 9.54 -4.85 20.80
N PRO A 351 10.80 -4.92 20.34
CA PRO A 351 11.66 -6.06 20.65
C PRO A 351 11.74 -6.28 22.17
N ALA A 352 11.67 -7.54 22.59
CA ALA A 352 11.74 -7.86 24.01
C ALA A 352 13.12 -7.54 24.59
N THR A 353 13.13 -7.02 25.83
CA THR A 353 14.33 -6.73 26.60
C THR A 353 14.57 -7.80 27.66
N SER A 354 15.77 -7.87 28.24
CA SER A 354 16.07 -8.84 29.31
C SER A 354 15.14 -8.74 30.52
N GLY A 355 14.53 -7.57 30.75
CA GLY A 355 13.56 -7.32 31.82
C GLY A 355 12.16 -7.92 31.58
N ASP A 356 11.83 -8.35 30.36
CA ASP A 356 10.49 -8.81 29.99
C ASP A 356 10.23 -10.30 30.31
N GLY A 357 11.29 -11.07 30.57
CA GLY A 357 11.22 -12.50 30.85
C GLY A 357 10.19 -12.89 31.92
N PRO A 358 10.14 -12.22 33.09
CA PRO A 358 9.14 -12.49 34.12
C PRO A 358 7.70 -12.32 33.63
N ALA A 359 7.42 -11.27 32.84
CA ALA A 359 6.09 -10.98 32.31
C ALA A 359 5.68 -12.01 31.25
N ILE A 360 6.55 -12.31 30.28
CA ILE A 360 6.33 -13.34 29.25
C ILE A 360 6.07 -14.69 29.92
N GLY A 361 6.88 -15.06 30.92
CA GLY A 361 6.70 -16.31 31.67
C GLY A 361 5.40 -16.35 32.47
N ALA A 362 4.93 -15.22 33.01
CA ALA A 362 3.65 -15.15 33.71
C ALA A 362 2.46 -15.33 32.75
N MET A 363 2.50 -14.70 31.57
CA MET A 363 1.49 -14.90 30.52
C MET A 363 1.44 -16.36 30.08
N ALA A 364 2.60 -16.98 29.83
CA ALA A 364 2.70 -18.38 29.45
C ALA A 364 2.11 -19.30 30.53
N ARG A 365 2.49 -19.14 31.80
CA ARG A 365 1.93 -19.98 32.89
C ARG A 365 0.44 -19.78 33.13
N ARG A 366 -0.10 -18.61 32.77
CA ARG A 366 -1.53 -18.30 32.93
C ARG A 366 -2.39 -18.93 31.85
N HIS A 367 -1.91 -18.95 30.60
CA HIS A 367 -2.73 -19.27 29.42
C HIS A 367 -2.32 -20.54 28.68
N GLU A 368 -1.20 -21.14 29.05
CA GLU A 368 -0.65 -22.34 28.41
C GLU A 368 -0.54 -23.51 29.37
N GLY A 369 -0.58 -24.72 28.80
CA GLY A 369 -0.26 -25.93 29.55
C GLY A 369 1.22 -26.01 29.98
N PRO A 370 1.56 -26.92 30.92
CA PRO A 370 2.90 -26.99 31.49
C PRO A 370 4.02 -27.31 30.48
N ALA A 371 3.75 -28.09 29.43
CA ALA A 371 4.75 -28.36 28.39
C ALA A 371 4.93 -27.15 27.46
N ALA A 372 3.83 -26.52 27.04
CA ALA A 372 3.84 -25.30 26.22
C ALA A 372 4.55 -24.13 26.91
N ALA A 373 4.25 -23.88 28.19
CA ALA A 373 4.92 -22.83 28.96
C ALA A 373 6.44 -23.08 29.12
N ARG A 374 6.86 -24.35 29.29
CA ARG A 374 8.29 -24.72 29.33
C ARG A 374 8.98 -24.53 27.98
N LEU A 375 8.30 -24.79 26.87
CA LEU A 375 8.84 -24.53 25.53
C LEU A 375 9.07 -23.03 25.30
N LEU A 376 8.10 -22.18 25.68
CA LEU A 376 8.28 -20.72 25.58
C LEU A 376 9.45 -20.23 26.44
N ALA A 377 9.64 -20.78 27.65
CA ALA A 377 10.79 -20.46 28.48
C ALA A 377 12.13 -20.87 27.83
N ARG A 378 12.20 -22.05 27.18
CA ARG A 378 13.40 -22.48 26.44
C ARG A 378 13.68 -21.54 25.26
N TRP A 379 12.65 -21.13 24.53
CA TRP A 379 12.78 -20.14 23.46
C TRP A 379 13.29 -18.81 23.98
N TRP A 380 12.76 -18.33 25.11
CA TRP A 380 13.24 -17.09 25.74
C TRP A 380 14.73 -17.16 26.08
N THR A 381 15.22 -18.29 26.60
CA THR A 381 16.65 -18.48 26.89
C THR A 381 17.50 -18.59 25.62
N ALA A 382 17.02 -19.32 24.60
CA ALA A 382 17.82 -19.64 23.43
C ALA A 382 17.84 -18.54 22.36
N ALA A 383 16.75 -17.79 22.22
CA ALA A 383 16.57 -16.77 21.19
C ALA A 383 15.66 -15.61 21.68
N PRO A 384 16.09 -14.84 22.71
CA PRO A 384 15.29 -13.75 23.26
C PRO A 384 14.97 -12.65 22.23
N SER A 385 15.85 -12.44 21.25
CA SER A 385 15.66 -11.48 20.15
C SER A 385 14.51 -11.83 19.20
N SER A 386 13.94 -13.03 19.30
CA SER A 386 12.77 -13.47 18.51
C SER A 386 11.44 -13.13 19.17
N PHE A 387 11.49 -12.59 20.39
CA PHE A 387 10.31 -12.13 21.09
C PHE A 387 10.12 -10.63 20.89
N SER A 388 8.85 -10.27 20.72
CA SER A 388 8.38 -8.90 20.79
C SER A 388 7.30 -8.80 21.86
N VAL A 389 7.18 -7.61 22.46
CA VAL A 389 6.23 -7.30 23.54
C VAL A 389 5.36 -6.14 23.08
N SER A 390 4.04 -6.28 23.22
CA SER A 390 3.09 -5.18 23.09
C SER A 390 2.89 -4.54 24.46
N ARG A 391 3.09 -3.22 24.56
CA ARG A 391 2.99 -2.45 25.82
C ARG A 391 1.82 -1.50 25.80
N ASP A 392 1.20 -1.33 26.97
CA ASP A 392 0.19 -0.29 27.18
C ASP A 392 0.84 1.10 27.36
N ARG A 393 -0.01 2.13 27.55
CA ARG A 393 0.41 3.53 27.71
C ARG A 393 1.37 3.75 28.88
N ASP A 394 1.34 2.87 29.88
CA ASP A 394 2.16 2.95 31.08
C ASP A 394 3.49 2.18 30.90
N GLY A 395 3.74 1.64 29.70
CA GLY A 395 4.93 0.84 29.37
C GLY A 395 4.87 -0.60 29.89
N THR A 396 3.73 -1.02 30.44
CA THR A 396 3.58 -2.37 31.01
C THR A 396 3.34 -3.38 29.89
N PRO A 397 4.00 -4.56 29.91
CA PRO A 397 3.68 -5.65 29.00
C PRO A 397 2.19 -6.03 29.05
N ALA A 398 1.48 -5.78 27.96
CA ALA A 398 0.09 -6.16 27.74
C ALA A 398 -0.03 -7.46 26.93
N GLY A 399 1.02 -7.83 26.19
CA GLY A 399 1.14 -9.09 25.49
C GLY A 399 2.53 -9.32 24.93
N ALA A 400 2.79 -10.52 24.44
CA ALA A 400 4.07 -10.90 23.82
C ALA A 400 3.86 -11.92 22.70
N PHE A 401 4.77 -11.95 21.74
CA PHE A 401 4.74 -12.94 20.67
C PHE A 401 6.14 -13.37 20.23
N LEU A 402 6.21 -14.58 19.67
CA LEU A 402 7.42 -15.23 19.17
C LEU A 402 7.34 -15.33 17.65
N LEU A 403 8.20 -14.59 16.97
CA LEU A 403 8.31 -14.55 15.52
C LEU A 403 9.66 -15.13 15.10
N LEU A 404 9.63 -16.12 14.22
CA LEU A 404 10.80 -16.90 13.80
C LEU A 404 11.14 -16.63 12.34
N GLY A 405 12.41 -16.35 12.05
CA GLY A 405 12.92 -16.28 10.69
C GLY A 405 13.28 -17.66 10.10
N ASP A 406 13.53 -17.70 8.79
CA ASP A 406 13.83 -18.93 8.03
C ASP A 406 14.90 -19.82 8.68
N ALA A 407 16.02 -19.22 9.09
CA ALA A 407 17.13 -19.95 9.73
C ALA A 407 16.69 -20.66 11.01
N GLN A 408 15.82 -20.03 11.81
CA GLN A 408 15.32 -20.58 13.08
C GLN A 408 14.27 -21.67 12.85
N ILE A 409 13.52 -21.58 11.75
CA ILE A 409 12.59 -22.65 11.35
C ILE A 409 13.37 -23.88 10.89
N ARG A 410 14.44 -23.70 10.10
CA ARG A 410 15.27 -24.80 9.60
C ARG A 410 16.13 -25.44 10.69
N HIS A 411 16.70 -24.61 11.56
CA HIS A 411 17.66 -24.98 12.59
C HIS A 411 17.23 -24.41 13.95
N ALA A 412 16.12 -24.93 14.48
CA ALA A 412 15.59 -24.47 15.74
C ALA A 412 16.57 -24.77 16.89
N PRO A 413 16.92 -23.77 17.73
CA PRO A 413 17.76 -23.98 18.90
C PRO A 413 17.00 -24.65 20.05
N VAL A 414 15.68 -24.81 19.91
CA VAL A 414 14.78 -25.47 20.84
C VAL A 414 14.12 -26.65 20.13
N ASP A 415 14.11 -27.81 20.80
CA ASP A 415 13.31 -28.96 20.36
C ASP A 415 11.83 -28.67 20.59
N ASP A 416 11.21 -28.04 19.59
CA ASP A 416 9.81 -27.62 19.56
C ASP A 416 9.08 -28.40 18.46
N PRO A 417 8.10 -29.26 18.81
CA PRO A 417 7.45 -30.15 17.85
C PRO A 417 6.69 -29.40 16.75
N VAL A 418 6.21 -28.18 17.02
CA VAL A 418 5.55 -27.32 16.03
C VAL A 418 6.55 -26.81 15.00
N VAL A 419 7.69 -26.29 15.46
CA VAL A 419 8.74 -25.78 14.55
C VAL A 419 9.39 -26.94 13.78
N ALA A 420 9.54 -28.11 14.40
CA ALA A 420 9.98 -29.32 13.72
C ALA A 420 9.02 -29.73 12.59
N ALA A 421 7.71 -29.57 12.78
CA ALA A 421 6.72 -29.81 11.73
C ALA A 421 6.85 -28.82 10.56
N TRP A 422 7.12 -27.54 10.85
CA TRP A 422 7.40 -26.53 9.82
C TRP A 422 8.70 -26.82 9.06
N SER A 423 9.76 -27.22 9.76
CA SER A 423 11.02 -27.64 9.14
C SER A 423 10.82 -28.81 8.18
N ARG A 424 10.04 -29.83 8.58
CA ARG A 424 9.65 -30.94 7.68
C ARG A 424 8.85 -30.46 6.48
N GLN A 425 7.94 -29.50 6.64
CA GLN A 425 7.21 -28.90 5.52
C GLN A 425 8.15 -28.24 4.52
N LEU A 426 9.14 -27.47 5.01
CA LEU A 426 10.16 -26.86 4.16
C LEU A 426 11.12 -27.87 3.52
N GLN A 427 11.29 -29.06 4.09
CA GLN A 427 12.05 -30.15 3.48
C GLN A 427 11.26 -30.85 2.37
N CYS A 428 9.96 -31.10 2.59
CA CYS A 428 9.08 -31.75 1.60
C CYS A 428 8.77 -30.81 0.42
N HIS A 429 8.66 -29.52 0.70
CA HIS A 429 8.41 -28.47 -0.28
C HIS A 429 9.53 -27.43 -0.15
N PRO A 430 10.72 -27.66 -0.75
CA PRO A 430 11.84 -26.74 -0.62
C PRO A 430 11.53 -25.35 -1.19
N LEU A 431 12.15 -24.35 -0.60
CA LEU A 431 12.19 -22.98 -1.12
C LEU A 431 13.31 -22.87 -2.15
N ALA A 432 13.12 -22.04 -3.18
CA ALA A 432 14.16 -21.71 -4.14
C ALA A 432 15.29 -20.90 -3.48
N ARG A 433 16.43 -20.78 -4.18
CA ARG A 433 17.57 -20.03 -3.66
C ARG A 433 17.20 -18.55 -3.47
N GLY A 434 17.37 -18.05 -2.25
CA GLY A 434 17.05 -16.66 -1.89
C GLY A 434 15.63 -16.45 -1.38
N GLU A 435 14.74 -17.45 -1.49
CA GLU A 435 13.42 -17.41 -0.87
C GLU A 435 13.51 -17.74 0.63
N VAL A 436 12.67 -17.10 1.44
CA VAL A 436 12.65 -17.26 2.90
C VAL A 436 11.25 -17.57 3.44
N ALA A 437 11.19 -18.25 4.58
CA ALA A 437 9.99 -18.44 5.38
C ALA A 437 9.98 -17.58 6.65
N LEU A 438 8.78 -17.24 7.12
CA LEU A 438 8.51 -16.58 8.39
C LEU A 438 7.56 -17.45 9.23
N GLY A 439 7.68 -17.43 10.56
CA GLY A 439 6.86 -18.27 11.43
C GLY A 439 6.38 -17.52 12.67
N LEU A 440 5.08 -17.22 12.76
CA LEU A 440 4.46 -16.71 13.99
C LEU A 440 4.12 -17.90 14.90
N ARG A 441 5.07 -18.26 15.75
CA ARG A 441 5.00 -19.47 16.59
C ARG A 441 4.00 -19.34 17.72
N ARG A 442 3.87 -18.13 18.29
CA ARG A 442 2.93 -17.86 19.38
C ARG A 442 2.68 -16.37 19.56
N TRP A 443 1.48 -16.00 20.02
CA TRP A 443 1.20 -14.73 20.68
C TRP A 443 0.36 -14.96 21.94
N LEU A 444 0.49 -14.06 22.90
CA LEU A 444 -0.19 -14.11 24.18
C LEU A 444 -0.55 -12.70 24.63
N ASP A 445 -1.83 -12.47 24.86
CA ASP A 445 -2.41 -11.38 25.64
C ASP A 445 -2.29 -11.73 27.13
N ARG A 446 -1.96 -10.73 27.95
CA ARG A 446 -1.83 -10.85 29.42
C ARG A 446 -3.06 -11.44 30.08
N ASP A 447 -4.25 -11.05 29.61
CA ASP A 447 -5.53 -11.34 30.22
C ASP A 447 -6.37 -12.34 29.42
N ARG A 448 -6.19 -12.39 28.09
CA ARG A 448 -7.01 -13.18 27.17
C ARG A 448 -6.28 -14.34 26.49
N GLY A 449 -4.97 -14.49 26.70
CA GLY A 449 -4.19 -15.53 26.04
C GLY A 449 -4.15 -15.32 24.53
N GLU A 450 -4.53 -16.31 23.73
CA GLU A 450 -4.52 -16.11 22.28
C GLU A 450 -5.69 -15.29 21.76
N ALA A 451 -6.82 -15.23 22.48
CA ALA A 451 -8.09 -14.72 21.98
C ALA A 451 -8.01 -13.28 21.41
N PRO A 452 -8.91 -12.90 20.48
CA PRO A 452 -8.89 -11.57 19.86
C PRO A 452 -8.89 -10.42 20.88
N GLY A 453 -8.03 -9.43 20.63
CA GLY A 453 -7.85 -8.27 21.49
C GLY A 453 -6.73 -7.34 21.03
N PRO A 454 -6.52 -6.20 21.70
CA PRO A 454 -5.54 -5.21 21.29
C PRO A 454 -4.10 -5.75 21.16
N PRO A 455 -3.57 -6.59 22.09
CA PRO A 455 -2.25 -7.21 21.93
C PRO A 455 -2.14 -8.13 20.72
N GLN A 456 -3.18 -8.90 20.42
CA GLN A 456 -3.22 -9.75 19.23
C GLN A 456 -3.23 -8.90 17.96
N ALA A 457 -4.06 -7.86 17.88
CA ALA A 457 -4.08 -6.94 16.75
C ALA A 457 -2.71 -6.27 16.53
N ALA A 458 -2.05 -5.85 17.61
CA ALA A 458 -0.71 -5.27 17.58
C ALA A 458 0.34 -6.29 17.06
N CYS A 459 0.31 -7.54 17.55
CA CYS A 459 1.16 -8.63 17.06
C CYS A 459 0.99 -8.87 15.56
N TRP A 460 -0.26 -8.95 15.08
CA TRP A 460 -0.53 -9.14 13.66
C TRP A 460 -0.03 -7.98 12.83
N LEU A 461 -0.15 -6.74 13.31
CA LEU A 461 0.34 -5.58 12.58
C LEU A 461 1.87 -5.56 12.47
N ASP A 462 2.60 -5.87 13.53
CA ASP A 462 4.07 -5.95 13.49
C ASP A 462 4.57 -7.15 12.67
N THR A 463 3.85 -8.27 12.70
CA THR A 463 4.15 -9.42 11.83
C THR A 463 4.00 -9.03 10.36
N LYS A 464 2.99 -8.22 10.03
CA LYS A 464 2.80 -7.67 8.68
C LYS A 464 3.92 -6.74 8.27
N ARG A 465 4.31 -5.81 9.15
CA ARG A 465 5.49 -4.94 8.93
C ARG A 465 6.74 -5.78 8.61
N THR A 466 6.97 -6.85 9.37
CA THR A 466 8.12 -7.75 9.17
C THR A 466 8.06 -8.45 7.82
N TYR A 467 6.91 -9.00 7.45
CA TYR A 467 6.79 -9.72 6.18
C TYR A 467 6.89 -8.77 4.98
N MET A 468 6.43 -7.52 5.11
CA MET A 468 6.58 -6.47 4.09
C MET A 468 8.06 -6.14 3.88
N ALA A 469 8.85 -6.08 4.96
CA ALA A 469 10.29 -5.85 4.88
C ALA A 469 11.08 -7.02 4.26
N LEU A 470 10.51 -8.22 4.22
CA LEU A 470 11.13 -9.42 3.64
C LEU A 470 10.86 -9.59 2.14
N ARG A 471 10.15 -8.66 1.50
CA ARG A 471 9.93 -8.69 0.05
C ARG A 471 11.23 -8.39 -0.72
N PRO A 472 11.41 -8.96 -1.92
CA PRO A 472 10.57 -9.97 -2.57
C PRO A 472 10.94 -11.42 -2.17
N ALA A 473 11.76 -11.61 -1.14
CA ALA A 473 12.28 -12.92 -0.75
C ALA A 473 11.26 -13.79 0.00
N LEU A 474 10.29 -13.18 0.67
CA LEU A 474 9.33 -13.94 1.46
C LEU A 474 8.44 -14.81 0.57
N ARG A 475 8.42 -16.11 0.85
CA ARG A 475 7.61 -17.09 0.12
C ARG A 475 6.49 -17.69 0.94
N ARG A 476 6.72 -17.92 2.23
CA ARG A 476 5.79 -18.62 3.11
C ARG A 476 5.75 -18.03 4.51
N MET A 477 4.57 -17.96 5.08
CA MET A 477 4.35 -17.60 6.48
C MET A 477 3.54 -18.70 7.19
N PHE A 478 4.15 -19.31 8.20
CA PHE A 478 3.48 -20.26 9.08
C PHE A 478 2.91 -19.52 10.29
N VAL A 479 1.70 -19.89 10.71
CA VAL A 479 1.06 -19.37 11.92
C VAL A 479 0.45 -20.54 12.67
N VAL A 480 0.55 -20.53 13.99
CA VAL A 480 -0.08 -21.55 14.83
C VAL A 480 -1.24 -20.95 15.63
N VAL A 481 -2.37 -21.64 15.56
CA VAL A 481 -3.63 -21.33 16.25
C VAL A 481 -4.07 -22.56 17.06
N ARG A 482 -4.60 -22.37 18.28
CA ARG A 482 -5.34 -23.46 18.97
C ARG A 482 -6.82 -23.37 18.66
N ASP A 483 -7.40 -22.17 18.78
CA ASP A 483 -8.81 -21.90 18.46
C ASP A 483 -9.01 -21.58 16.96
N VAL A 484 -8.91 -22.60 16.12
CA VAL A 484 -9.11 -22.46 14.66
C VAL A 484 -10.43 -21.76 14.31
N PRO A 485 -11.60 -22.12 14.88
CA PRO A 485 -12.87 -21.46 14.56
C PRO A 485 -12.86 -19.94 14.74
N SER A 486 -12.19 -19.42 15.77
CA SER A 486 -12.11 -17.98 16.03
C SER A 486 -11.28 -17.21 14.98
N TYR A 487 -10.25 -17.82 14.40
CA TYR A 487 -9.37 -17.13 13.42
C TYR A 487 -9.71 -17.44 11.97
N TRP A 488 -10.31 -18.61 11.71
CA TRP A 488 -10.53 -19.12 10.37
C TRP A 488 -11.24 -18.14 9.42
N PRO A 489 -12.32 -17.43 9.83
CA PRO A 489 -12.99 -16.49 8.94
C PRO A 489 -12.06 -15.38 8.42
N VAL A 490 -11.15 -14.88 9.25
CA VAL A 490 -10.23 -13.79 8.88
C VAL A 490 -9.07 -14.31 8.03
N VAL A 491 -8.42 -15.40 8.47
CA VAL A 491 -7.22 -15.90 7.78
C VAL A 491 -7.55 -16.54 6.43
N ARG A 492 -8.76 -17.10 6.26
CA ARG A 492 -9.21 -17.64 4.98
C ARG A 492 -9.33 -16.56 3.90
N GLU A 493 -9.88 -15.38 4.23
CA GLU A 493 -9.97 -14.25 3.30
C GLU A 493 -8.59 -13.73 2.89
N LEU A 494 -7.58 -13.93 3.73
CA LEU A 494 -6.18 -13.61 3.43
C LEU A 494 -5.45 -14.73 2.66
N GLY A 495 -6.12 -15.84 2.33
CA GLY A 495 -5.53 -16.95 1.56
C GLY A 495 -4.75 -17.97 2.41
N PHE A 496 -4.88 -17.96 3.74
CA PHE A 496 -4.29 -19.00 4.57
C PHE A 496 -4.98 -20.35 4.33
N ARG A 497 -4.17 -21.42 4.29
CA ARG A 497 -4.62 -22.81 4.18
C ARG A 497 -4.16 -23.62 5.40
N PRO A 498 -4.94 -24.59 5.89
CA PRO A 498 -4.48 -25.47 6.95
C PRO A 498 -3.35 -26.36 6.43
N VAL A 499 -2.46 -26.75 7.32
CA VAL A 499 -1.41 -27.74 7.04
C VAL A 499 -1.63 -28.93 7.97
N PRO A 500 -2.49 -29.91 7.60
CA PRO A 500 -2.86 -31.02 8.48
C PRO A 500 -1.67 -31.83 8.99
N SER A 501 -0.63 -31.97 8.15
CA SER A 501 0.64 -32.63 8.49
C SER A 501 1.50 -31.86 9.51
N ALA A 502 1.10 -30.64 9.88
CA ALA A 502 1.76 -29.80 10.87
C ALA A 502 0.84 -29.44 12.05
N THR A 503 -0.19 -30.27 12.30
CA THR A 503 -0.92 -30.27 13.57
C THR A 503 -0.16 -31.09 14.60
N VAL A 504 0.01 -30.52 15.79
CA VAL A 504 0.76 -31.13 16.91
C VAL A 504 -0.13 -31.20 18.14
N VAL A 505 -0.06 -32.28 18.89
CA VAL A 505 -0.72 -32.37 20.21
C VAL A 505 0.28 -32.01 21.30
N LEU A 506 -0.04 -31.03 22.13
CA LEU A 506 0.78 -30.58 23.24
C LEU A 506 -0.12 -30.24 24.42
N ASP A 507 0.20 -30.76 25.60
CA ASP A 507 -0.64 -30.67 26.80
C ASP A 507 -2.08 -31.20 26.59
N GLY A 508 -2.26 -32.15 25.66
CA GLY A 508 -3.57 -32.73 25.32
C GLY A 508 -4.44 -31.87 24.41
N GLU A 509 -3.94 -30.71 23.96
CA GLU A 509 -4.63 -29.81 23.03
C GLU A 509 -4.00 -29.89 21.63
N GLU A 510 -4.82 -29.67 20.60
CA GLU A 510 -4.35 -29.57 19.21
C GLU A 510 -3.81 -28.17 18.91
N TRP A 511 -2.62 -28.13 18.34
CA TRP A 511 -1.94 -26.94 17.86
C TRP A 511 -1.90 -27.00 16.34
N SER A 512 -2.79 -26.25 15.70
CA SER A 512 -2.99 -26.29 14.25
C SER A 512 -2.11 -25.26 13.55
N THR A 513 -1.39 -25.70 12.53
CA THR A 513 -0.64 -24.79 11.65
C THR A 513 -1.50 -24.38 10.46
N VAL A 514 -1.57 -23.07 10.20
CA VAL A 514 -2.02 -22.51 8.93
C VAL A 514 -0.84 -21.88 8.20
N LEU A 515 -0.87 -21.94 6.88
CA LEU A 515 0.18 -21.46 6.00
C LEU A 515 -0.41 -20.45 5.02
N LEU A 516 0.21 -19.28 4.94
CA LEU A 516 0.08 -18.38 3.81
C LEU A 516 1.24 -18.62 2.85
N ASP A 517 0.92 -18.98 1.62
CA ASP A 517 1.89 -19.13 0.53
C ASP A 517 1.77 -17.93 -0.39
N PHE A 518 2.80 -17.10 -0.44
CA PHE A 518 2.76 -15.81 -1.13
C PHE A 518 2.95 -15.93 -2.65
N GLY A 519 3.26 -17.11 -3.17
CA GLY A 519 3.60 -17.19 -4.59
C GLY A 519 5.03 -16.73 -4.90
N PRO A 520 5.50 -16.93 -6.14
CA PRO A 520 6.81 -16.43 -6.60
C PRO A 520 6.85 -14.89 -6.68
N GLY A 521 5.69 -14.23 -6.83
CA GLY A 521 5.56 -12.78 -6.74
C GLY A 521 5.66 -12.22 -5.32
N SER A 522 5.91 -13.07 -4.32
CA SER A 522 5.94 -12.70 -2.91
C SER A 522 4.66 -11.96 -2.50
N VAL A 523 4.75 -11.12 -1.48
CA VAL A 523 3.61 -10.36 -0.95
C VAL A 523 2.93 -9.50 -2.03
N ASP A 524 3.67 -8.97 -3.00
CA ASP A 524 3.12 -8.12 -4.05
C ASP A 524 2.24 -8.91 -5.02
N GLY A 525 2.70 -10.10 -5.42
CA GLY A 525 1.90 -11.04 -6.21
C GLY A 525 0.65 -11.51 -5.46
N TRP A 526 0.80 -11.87 -4.19
CA TRP A 526 -0.34 -12.26 -3.35
C TRP A 526 -1.39 -11.14 -3.21
N LEU A 527 -0.97 -9.88 -3.00
CA LEU A 527 -1.90 -8.75 -2.96
C LEU A 527 -2.59 -8.54 -4.31
N ALA A 528 -1.86 -8.69 -5.42
CA ALA A 528 -2.43 -8.62 -6.75
C ALA A 528 -3.47 -9.72 -7.00
N ASP A 529 -3.24 -10.93 -6.49
CA ASP A 529 -4.18 -12.06 -6.59
C ASP A 529 -5.43 -11.87 -5.72
N LEU A 530 -5.28 -11.32 -4.50
CA LEU A 530 -6.43 -10.94 -3.67
C LEU A 530 -7.30 -9.90 -4.38
N LEU A 531 -6.67 -8.89 -5.00
CA LEU A 531 -7.40 -7.88 -5.77
C LEU A 531 -8.04 -8.47 -7.02
N ALA A 532 -7.38 -9.42 -7.68
CA ALA A 532 -7.93 -10.14 -8.83
C ALA A 532 -9.21 -10.90 -8.45
N ALA A 533 -9.20 -11.58 -7.30
CA ALA A 533 -10.36 -12.29 -6.78
C ALA A 533 -11.51 -11.33 -6.48
N GLU A 534 -11.23 -10.19 -5.83
CA GLU A 534 -12.24 -9.16 -5.52
C GLU A 534 -12.88 -8.56 -6.77
N LEU A 535 -12.09 -8.29 -7.82
CA LEU A 535 -12.56 -7.72 -9.08
C LEU A 535 -13.26 -8.75 -9.99
N GLY A 536 -13.24 -10.03 -9.61
CA GLY A 536 -13.75 -11.14 -10.41
C GLY A 536 -12.96 -11.34 -11.71
N VAL A 537 -11.64 -11.12 -11.65
CA VAL A 537 -10.69 -11.29 -12.75
C VAL A 537 -9.62 -12.35 -12.46
N ALA A 538 -9.67 -13.01 -11.29
CA ALA A 538 -8.77 -14.12 -10.94
C ALA A 538 -8.82 -15.27 -11.95
N ASP A 539 -9.97 -15.49 -12.60
CA ASP A 539 -10.14 -16.50 -13.64
C ASP A 539 -9.80 -15.98 -15.06
N GLU A 540 -9.27 -14.75 -15.20
CA GLU A 540 -8.85 -14.26 -16.51
C GLU A 540 -7.57 -14.97 -16.96
N PRO A 541 -7.59 -15.59 -18.15
CA PRO A 541 -6.42 -16.25 -18.70
C PRO A 541 -5.27 -15.27 -18.86
N ALA A 542 -4.21 -15.50 -18.08
CA ALA A 542 -3.03 -14.64 -18.00
C ALA A 542 -1.79 -15.46 -18.32
N LEU A 543 -0.92 -14.91 -19.18
CA LEU A 543 0.42 -15.44 -19.41
C LEU A 543 1.36 -14.78 -18.39
N ASP A 544 2.12 -15.58 -17.66
CA ASP A 544 3.19 -15.15 -16.79
C ASP A 544 4.52 -15.26 -17.54
N ASP A 545 5.11 -14.11 -17.85
CA ASP A 545 6.35 -14.03 -18.63
C ASP A 545 7.59 -14.41 -17.80
N GLY A 546 7.49 -14.45 -16.46
CA GLY A 546 8.58 -14.84 -15.55
C GLY A 546 8.63 -16.35 -15.29
N THR A 547 7.48 -17.00 -15.13
CA THR A 547 7.40 -18.46 -14.92
C THR A 547 7.14 -19.25 -16.20
N HIS A 548 6.87 -18.57 -17.32
CA HIS A 548 6.40 -19.19 -18.58
C HIS A 548 5.14 -20.04 -18.35
N GLU A 549 4.21 -19.57 -17.53
CA GLU A 549 2.95 -20.26 -17.23
C GLU A 549 1.76 -19.53 -17.87
N LEU A 550 0.72 -20.27 -18.25
CA LEU A 550 -0.54 -19.72 -18.75
C LEU A 550 -1.69 -20.19 -17.88
N VAL A 551 -2.48 -19.26 -17.33
CA VAL A 551 -3.68 -19.59 -16.57
C VAL A 551 -4.79 -20.03 -17.52
N VAL A 552 -5.28 -21.26 -17.35
CA VAL A 552 -6.40 -21.84 -18.11
C VAL A 552 -7.41 -22.40 -17.11
N GLY A 553 -8.65 -21.95 -17.15
CA GLY A 553 -9.70 -22.36 -16.20
C GLY A 553 -9.33 -22.09 -14.73
N GLY A 554 -8.62 -20.97 -14.47
CA GLY A 554 -8.14 -20.61 -13.14
C GLY A 554 -6.92 -21.41 -12.63
N ALA A 555 -6.37 -22.34 -13.43
CA ALA A 555 -5.19 -23.12 -13.06
C ALA A 555 -3.96 -22.74 -13.90
N PRO A 556 -2.77 -22.55 -13.30
CA PRO A 556 -1.54 -22.30 -14.05
C PRO A 556 -1.11 -23.56 -14.81
N VAL A 557 -0.79 -23.38 -16.10
CA VAL A 557 -0.30 -24.42 -16.98
C VAL A 557 1.10 -24.05 -17.45
N ALA A 558 2.11 -24.81 -17.01
CA ALA A 558 3.50 -24.59 -17.40
C ALA A 558 3.71 -24.81 -18.90
N LEU A 559 4.27 -23.80 -19.58
CA LEU A 559 4.64 -23.87 -20.99
C LEU A 559 6.14 -24.17 -21.13
N THR A 560 6.48 -24.94 -22.15
CA THR A 560 7.89 -25.05 -22.58
C THR A 560 8.34 -23.73 -23.22
N PRO A 561 9.66 -23.46 -23.32
CA PRO A 561 10.15 -22.22 -23.92
C PRO A 561 9.60 -21.93 -25.32
N LEU A 562 9.39 -22.96 -26.14
CA LEU A 562 8.84 -22.84 -27.48
C LEU A 562 7.33 -22.59 -27.47
N GLU A 563 6.58 -23.24 -26.57
CA GLU A 563 5.14 -23.01 -26.41
C GLU A 563 4.86 -21.59 -25.89
N TYR A 564 5.66 -21.13 -24.93
CA TYR A 564 5.63 -19.76 -24.43
C TYR A 564 5.95 -18.77 -25.55
N GLY A 565 7.07 -18.95 -26.25
CA GLY A 565 7.47 -18.07 -27.35
C GLY A 565 6.40 -17.99 -28.45
N LEU A 566 5.81 -19.13 -28.81
CA LEU A 566 4.72 -19.20 -29.79
C LEU A 566 3.45 -18.47 -29.28
N PHE A 567 2.99 -18.76 -28.07
CA PHE A 567 1.79 -18.11 -27.52
C PHE A 567 1.99 -16.60 -27.37
N ARG A 568 3.17 -16.16 -26.92
CA ARG A 568 3.55 -14.74 -26.83
C ARG A 568 3.49 -14.04 -28.20
N GLN A 569 4.06 -14.65 -29.24
CA GLN A 569 3.99 -14.08 -30.59
C GLN A 569 2.57 -13.97 -31.13
N LEU A 570 1.74 -14.99 -30.90
CA LEU A 570 0.33 -14.94 -31.29
C LEU A 570 -0.49 -13.92 -30.48
N ARG A 571 -0.14 -13.72 -29.20
CA ARG A 571 -0.73 -12.69 -28.31
C ARG A 571 -0.38 -11.28 -28.77
N GLU A 572 0.88 -11.03 -29.15
CA GLU A 572 1.33 -9.73 -29.67
C GLU A 572 0.60 -9.32 -30.96
N HIS A 573 0.08 -10.29 -31.71
CA HIS A 573 -0.69 -10.07 -32.94
C HIS A 573 -2.13 -10.58 -32.79
N GLU A 574 -2.73 -10.38 -31.61
CA GLU A 574 -4.08 -10.83 -31.30
C GLU A 574 -5.07 -10.39 -32.42
N GLY A 575 -5.93 -11.32 -32.85
CA GLY A 575 -6.89 -11.09 -33.94
C GLY A 575 -6.31 -11.19 -35.36
N HIS A 576 -4.99 -11.21 -35.52
CA HIS A 576 -4.29 -11.29 -36.80
C HIS A 576 -3.58 -12.64 -36.98
N ALA A 577 -3.40 -13.05 -38.23
CA ALA A 577 -2.68 -14.27 -38.56
C ALA A 577 -1.17 -14.02 -38.56
N VAL A 578 -0.41 -14.80 -37.78
CA VAL A 578 1.06 -14.84 -37.85
C VAL A 578 1.46 -16.02 -38.72
N THR A 579 2.31 -15.77 -39.71
CA THR A 579 2.70 -16.79 -40.69
C THR A 579 3.68 -17.80 -40.08
N ARG A 580 3.74 -19.01 -40.65
CA ARG A 580 4.70 -20.03 -40.18
C ARG A 580 6.17 -19.58 -40.28
N PRO A 581 6.61 -18.92 -41.38
CA PRO A 581 7.96 -18.36 -41.45
C PRO A 581 8.25 -17.33 -40.36
N GLU A 582 7.29 -16.44 -40.05
CA GLU A 582 7.45 -15.45 -38.97
C GLU A 582 7.54 -16.11 -37.59
N LEU A 583 6.71 -17.12 -37.33
CA LEU A 583 6.78 -17.89 -36.08
C LEU A 583 8.12 -18.63 -35.96
N LEU A 584 8.61 -19.22 -37.05
CA LEU A 584 9.91 -19.89 -37.10
C LEU A 584 11.07 -18.92 -36.80
N ASP A 585 11.06 -17.78 -37.47
CA ASP A 585 12.11 -16.77 -37.30
C ASP A 585 12.12 -16.24 -35.86
N ARG A 586 10.96 -15.84 -35.33
CA ARG A 586 10.88 -15.16 -34.03
C ARG A 586 10.99 -16.07 -32.82
N VAL A 587 10.59 -17.34 -32.92
CA VAL A 587 10.58 -18.28 -31.78
C VAL A 587 11.74 -19.27 -31.85
N TRP A 588 12.17 -19.67 -33.05
CA TRP A 588 13.27 -20.62 -33.24
C TRP A 588 14.57 -19.98 -33.77
N GLY A 589 14.55 -18.71 -34.19
CA GLY A 589 15.75 -18.02 -34.71
C GLY A 589 16.21 -18.53 -36.08
N THR A 590 15.29 -19.09 -36.88
CA THR A 590 15.61 -19.67 -38.19
C THR A 590 14.54 -19.36 -39.22
N ALA A 591 14.95 -18.93 -40.42
CA ALA A 591 14.07 -18.56 -41.52
C ALA A 591 13.81 -19.71 -42.53
N ASP A 592 14.29 -20.94 -42.28
CA ASP A 592 14.10 -22.06 -43.22
C ASP A 592 12.68 -22.65 -43.15
N ALA A 593 11.75 -21.98 -43.85
CA ALA A 593 10.34 -22.32 -43.91
C ALA A 593 10.05 -23.74 -44.42
N ALA A 594 10.91 -24.29 -45.28
CA ALA A 594 10.72 -25.60 -45.91
C ALA A 594 10.99 -26.77 -44.94
N ARG A 595 11.86 -26.58 -43.95
CA ARG A 595 12.15 -27.59 -42.89
C ARG A 595 11.42 -27.32 -41.58
N GLY A 596 11.00 -26.08 -41.31
CA GLY A 596 10.46 -25.67 -40.01
C GLY A 596 8.93 -25.78 -39.83
N SER A 597 8.11 -25.83 -40.90
CA SER A 597 6.64 -25.81 -40.78
C SER A 597 6.08 -26.91 -39.85
N ASN A 598 6.64 -28.12 -39.93
CA ASN A 598 6.23 -29.25 -39.10
C ASN A 598 6.53 -29.04 -37.61
N VAL A 599 7.56 -28.25 -37.28
CA VAL A 599 7.96 -27.96 -35.89
C VAL A 599 6.99 -26.96 -35.27
N VAL A 600 6.56 -25.93 -36.02
CA VAL A 600 5.52 -24.99 -35.58
C VAL A 600 4.22 -25.75 -35.31
N ASP A 601 3.79 -26.59 -36.26
CA ASP A 601 2.55 -27.36 -36.12
C ASP A 601 2.62 -28.33 -34.92
N ALA A 602 3.80 -28.93 -34.66
CA ALA A 602 4.03 -29.79 -33.50
C ALA A 602 3.91 -29.04 -32.17
N VAL A 603 4.48 -27.84 -32.06
CA VAL A 603 4.39 -27.01 -30.85
C VAL A 603 2.99 -26.43 -30.66
N VAL A 604 2.29 -26.05 -31.74
CA VAL A 604 0.87 -25.67 -31.65
C VAL A 604 0.02 -26.83 -31.14
N ARG A 605 0.32 -28.06 -31.57
CA ARG A 605 -0.38 -29.27 -31.10
C ARG A 605 -0.15 -29.51 -29.61
N THR A 606 1.09 -29.42 -29.11
CA THR A 606 1.37 -29.62 -27.68
C THR A 606 0.77 -28.50 -26.84
N LEU A 607 0.85 -27.25 -27.31
CA LEU A 607 0.20 -26.11 -26.67
C LEU A 607 -1.32 -26.30 -26.60
N ARG A 608 -1.99 -26.63 -27.71
CA ARG A 608 -3.44 -26.90 -27.70
C ARG A 608 -3.82 -28.03 -26.75
N ALA A 609 -3.00 -29.07 -26.63
CA ALA A 609 -3.25 -30.15 -25.66
C ALA A 609 -3.22 -29.61 -24.21
N LYS A 610 -2.29 -28.70 -23.90
CA LYS A 610 -2.21 -28.02 -22.60
C LYS A 610 -3.38 -27.07 -22.34
N LEU A 611 -3.95 -26.47 -23.38
CA LEU A 611 -5.11 -25.57 -23.28
C LEU A 611 -6.45 -26.31 -23.08
N GLY A 612 -6.50 -27.63 -23.31
CA GLY A 612 -7.71 -28.43 -23.13
C GLY A 612 -8.94 -27.89 -23.90
N PRO A 613 -10.10 -27.67 -23.26
CA PRO A 613 -11.29 -27.06 -23.89
C PRO A 613 -11.02 -25.72 -24.58
N GLY A 614 -10.01 -24.98 -24.09
CA GLY A 614 -9.58 -23.71 -24.62
C GLY A 614 -8.71 -23.78 -25.88
N ALA A 615 -8.39 -24.97 -26.41
CA ALA A 615 -7.60 -25.14 -27.63
C ALA A 615 -8.12 -24.34 -28.84
N SER A 616 -9.43 -24.03 -28.86
CA SER A 616 -10.07 -23.21 -29.90
C SER A 616 -9.64 -21.74 -29.89
N ALA A 617 -8.95 -21.27 -28.85
CA ALA A 617 -8.33 -19.94 -28.78
C ALA A 617 -7.28 -19.72 -29.89
N ILE A 618 -6.55 -20.78 -30.24
CA ILE A 618 -5.58 -20.77 -31.33
C ILE A 618 -6.27 -21.34 -32.57
N GLU A 619 -6.37 -20.55 -33.63
CA GLU A 619 -7.02 -20.91 -34.89
C GLU A 619 -5.96 -21.15 -35.98
N ALA A 620 -6.16 -22.18 -36.80
CA ALA A 620 -5.31 -22.41 -37.97
C ALA A 620 -5.88 -21.64 -39.17
N ILE A 621 -5.07 -20.77 -39.77
CA ILE A 621 -5.44 -20.03 -40.98
C ILE A 621 -4.86 -20.78 -42.19
N ARG A 622 -5.75 -21.33 -43.01
CA ARG A 622 -5.40 -22.19 -44.14
C ARG A 622 -4.41 -21.48 -45.07
N GLY A 623 -3.25 -22.10 -45.28
CA GLY A 623 -2.21 -21.57 -46.18
C GLY A 623 -1.34 -20.44 -45.61
N SER A 624 -1.62 -19.94 -44.40
CA SER A 624 -0.88 -18.79 -43.83
C SER A 624 -0.14 -19.15 -42.54
N GLY A 625 -0.84 -19.64 -41.53
CA GLY A 625 -0.25 -19.82 -40.20
C GLY A 625 -1.28 -19.96 -39.10
N TYR A 626 -1.07 -19.26 -37.99
CA TYR A 626 -1.91 -19.36 -36.80
C TYR A 626 -2.35 -18.00 -36.31
N ARG A 627 -3.53 -17.94 -35.70
CA ARG A 627 -4.11 -16.73 -35.11
C ARG A 627 -4.54 -17.01 -33.69
N LEU A 628 -4.25 -16.11 -32.76
CA LEU A 628 -4.97 -16.05 -31.49
C LEU A 628 -6.27 -15.26 -31.72
N ARG A 629 -7.41 -15.89 -31.48
CA ARG A 629 -8.71 -15.23 -31.68
C ARG A 629 -8.89 -14.10 -30.68
N GLY A 630 -9.55 -13.01 -31.05
CA GLY A 630 -9.82 -11.88 -30.12
C GLY A 630 -10.70 -12.24 -28.91
N ASP A 631 -11.37 -13.41 -28.94
CA ASP A 631 -12.15 -13.97 -27.83
C ASP A 631 -11.37 -15.04 -27.04
N TRP A 632 -10.05 -15.16 -27.22
CA TRP A 632 -9.25 -16.23 -26.62
C TRP A 632 -9.35 -16.27 -25.08
N ARG A 633 -9.44 -15.11 -24.42
CA ARG A 633 -9.59 -15.01 -22.96
C ARG A 633 -10.91 -15.61 -22.47
N THR A 634 -11.97 -15.59 -23.27
CA THR A 634 -13.23 -16.26 -22.91
C THR A 634 -13.14 -17.77 -23.14
N ARG A 635 -12.33 -18.19 -24.12
CA ARG A 635 -12.15 -19.60 -24.47
C ARG A 635 -11.23 -20.35 -23.51
N LEU A 636 -10.30 -19.65 -22.88
CA LEU A 636 -9.39 -20.22 -21.89
C LEU A 636 -9.94 -20.11 -20.45
N ARG A 637 -11.13 -19.54 -20.25
CA ARG A 637 -11.84 -19.53 -18.97
C ARG A 637 -12.45 -20.89 -18.63
#